data_AF-A0AAD5QGW5-F1
#
_entry.id   AF-A0AAD5QGW5-F1
#
_cell.length_a   1.000
_cell.length_b   1.000
_cell.length_c   1.000
_cell.angle_alpha   90.00
_cell.angle_beta   90.00
_cell.angle_gamma   90.00
#
_symmetry.space_group_name_H-M   'P 1'
#
loop_
_entity.id
_entity.type
_entity.pdbx_description
1 polymer ?
#
loop_
_entity_poly.entity_id
_entity_poly.type
_entity_poly.pdbx_seq_one_letter_code
_entity_poly.pdbx_strand_id
1 'polypeptide(L)'
;MGPPYLTHFFFYEDLIQHRHLRRRCGGEKLDDNDRIAAGSMWPRLNKDEDMEFEQLHLKTVELLASKAAAYGLPAEIDDTTDADEWTGVTGDSVLANALCSAVNEARNLELPLVEKQEGPEVVALRANMQRLRLLKERMITCKKTMAELRSSYSSVTARTSSLHDACDRALAYQTALAAGAEQIQTNLHFFRQADVIMKKLNNTTKISVTGQMFTGILATIDECLAFLRQHPEYKESATYIVKYEQCLSRALTWIRVGVMADIEASVNDVRDRQSQLQVDYAKLGRGGADDDTFALLYGVFATRASSVKAALSVAEQRFSHVTEFQAMLNECYQAYFNTRQQLLTPIIQATLTHMFSSCADSSCALTRQSCNFILGLCDDEFRLYRQFFSTAQLSGRSSSRLDRCSTPVSSITSSRPQKTDKPHPFEEFIEAICRVLYDMLRPIVIHNPHLETLTELCTILKVEMIEDRCSTLPSALADECTSFDPRSGFIRVIEELVGDVAERIVYRTSLYGQTDIAGYKPAAGDLAYPEKLEMMKSIEMEERKNKVDDDAENGEPENVRKDSSSSARPCAAPISAVDLHCLWYPTVRRTIMCLAKLYRCLDVAVFQSLARDLLTMCCDSLEAAASQISATPSKKTGGHTKTLDAELFLVKHLLILREQTIPYKQGSYRSDIGFPTV
;
A
#
# COMPACT_ATOMS: atom_id res chain seq x y z
N MET A 1 24.97 -62.04 -50.57
CA MET A 1 26.02 -63.09 -50.60
C MET A 1 26.80 -62.99 -49.28
N GLY A 2 26.66 -63.83 -48.26
CA GLY A 2 25.75 -64.95 -47.97
C GLY A 2 25.57 -65.06 -46.43
N PRO A 3 24.34 -65.28 -45.91
CA PRO A 3 23.97 -65.59 -44.50
C PRO A 3 23.71 -67.14 -44.35
N PRO A 4 22.98 -67.75 -43.35
CA PRO A 4 22.02 -67.25 -42.33
C PRO A 4 21.92 -68.01 -40.96
N TYR A 5 20.77 -67.82 -40.27
CA TYR A 5 20.09 -68.53 -39.13
C TYR A 5 20.05 -67.72 -37.81
N LEU A 6 18.95 -67.06 -37.38
CA LEU A 6 17.58 -67.44 -36.93
C LEU A 6 17.46 -67.91 -35.46
N THR A 7 16.54 -67.23 -34.74
CA THR A 7 15.47 -67.72 -33.83
C THR A 7 15.53 -67.73 -32.27
N HIS A 8 14.43 -67.18 -31.71
CA HIS A 8 13.56 -67.64 -30.59
C HIS A 8 13.82 -67.30 -29.09
N PHE A 9 13.02 -66.33 -28.57
CA PHE A 9 11.92 -66.43 -27.55
C PHE A 9 11.98 -67.29 -26.25
N PHE A 10 11.41 -66.68 -25.18
CA PHE A 10 10.66 -67.19 -23.99
C PHE A 10 11.36 -67.70 -22.70
N PHE A 11 11.19 -66.88 -21.63
CA PHE A 11 10.75 -67.12 -20.23
C PHE A 11 11.24 -68.29 -19.35
N TYR A 12 11.59 -67.95 -18.10
CA TYR A 12 10.99 -68.55 -16.89
C TYR A 12 10.93 -67.51 -15.75
N GLU A 13 9.72 -67.05 -15.44
CA GLU A 13 9.29 -66.69 -14.08
C GLU A 13 9.00 -68.01 -13.33
N ASP A 14 9.41 -68.14 -12.06
CA ASP A 14 8.57 -68.76 -11.02
C ASP A 14 9.26 -68.71 -9.64
N LEU A 15 8.87 -67.72 -8.82
CA LEU A 15 8.46 -68.01 -7.45
C LEU A 15 7.43 -66.98 -6.93
N ILE A 16 6.18 -67.24 -7.32
CA ILE A 16 4.96 -67.25 -6.51
C ILE A 16 4.27 -65.91 -6.16
N GLN A 17 3.14 -65.74 -6.85
CA GLN A 17 1.98 -64.94 -6.47
C GLN A 17 1.44 -65.28 -5.06
N HIS A 18 1.08 -64.26 -4.28
CA HIS A 18 -0.27 -64.15 -3.69
C HIS A 18 -0.51 -62.76 -3.07
N ARG A 19 -1.23 -61.88 -3.80
CA ARG A 19 -2.50 -61.22 -3.37
C ARG A 19 -2.78 -59.94 -4.16
N HIS A 20 -3.55 -60.14 -5.23
CA HIS A 20 -4.79 -59.43 -5.58
C HIS A 20 -5.05 -57.95 -5.17
N LEU A 21 -5.32 -57.15 -6.22
CA LEU A 21 -6.46 -56.23 -6.41
C LEU A 21 -6.59 -55.00 -5.49
N ARG A 22 -6.37 -53.80 -6.04
CA ARG A 22 -7.47 -52.93 -6.54
C ARG A 22 -7.00 -51.56 -7.08
N ARG A 23 -7.61 -51.22 -8.23
CA ARG A 23 -8.07 -49.91 -8.73
C ARG A 23 -7.09 -48.96 -9.44
N ARG A 24 -7.12 -49.17 -10.76
CA ARG A 24 -7.32 -48.24 -11.89
C ARG A 24 -8.15 -46.96 -11.61
N CYS A 25 -7.94 -45.99 -12.52
CA CYS A 25 -8.68 -44.75 -12.84
C CYS A 25 -8.12 -43.49 -12.14
N GLY A 26 -7.84 -42.37 -12.82
CA GLY A 26 -8.11 -41.94 -14.19
C GLY A 26 -7.27 -40.70 -14.50
N GLY A 27 -7.22 -40.31 -15.76
CA GLY A 27 -6.34 -39.26 -16.25
C GLY A 27 -6.93 -37.85 -16.27
N GLU A 28 -6.21 -37.03 -17.05
CA GLU A 28 -6.51 -35.72 -17.62
C GLU A 28 -6.07 -34.45 -16.86
N LYS A 29 -5.00 -33.87 -17.44
CA LYS A 29 -4.87 -32.52 -18.00
C LYS A 29 -4.60 -31.29 -17.11
N LEU A 30 -3.46 -30.68 -17.48
CA LEU A 30 -3.20 -29.26 -17.79
C LEU A 30 -2.83 -28.28 -16.66
N ASP A 31 -1.79 -27.55 -17.03
CA ASP A 31 -1.38 -26.18 -16.75
C ASP A 31 -0.55 -25.82 -15.51
N ASP A 32 0.63 -25.33 -15.89
CA ASP A 32 1.53 -24.41 -15.21
C ASP A 32 0.81 -23.28 -14.47
N ASN A 33 1.09 -23.13 -13.17
CA ASN A 33 1.70 -21.90 -12.67
C ASN A 33 2.22 -22.03 -11.24
N ASP A 34 3.36 -21.37 -11.05
CA ASP A 34 3.83 -20.69 -9.83
C ASP A 34 4.50 -21.44 -8.66
N ARG A 35 5.81 -21.19 -8.63
CA ARG A 35 6.56 -20.52 -7.54
C ARG A 35 6.85 -21.33 -6.27
N ILE A 36 8.03 -21.95 -6.33
CA ILE A 36 9.19 -21.69 -5.47
C ILE A 36 8.88 -20.79 -4.25
N ALA A 37 8.66 -21.44 -3.11
CA ALA A 37 9.04 -20.93 -1.80
C ALA A 37 10.24 -21.76 -1.33
N ALA A 38 11.44 -21.24 -1.58
CA ALA A 38 12.66 -21.72 -0.97
C ALA A 38 12.64 -21.34 0.52
N GLY A 39 12.24 -22.29 1.36
CA GLY A 39 12.29 -22.19 2.81
C GLY A 39 12.73 -23.52 3.38
N SER A 40 13.99 -23.57 3.82
CA SER A 40 14.56 -24.59 4.71
C SER A 40 14.25 -26.05 4.37
N MET A 41 15.07 -26.66 3.52
CA MET A 41 15.13 -28.12 3.41
C MET A 41 16.59 -28.56 3.42
N TRP A 42 17.18 -28.60 4.61
CA TRP A 42 18.24 -29.56 4.87
C TRP A 42 17.62 -30.95 4.66
N PRO A 43 18.17 -31.83 3.81
CA PRO A 43 17.84 -33.23 3.91
C PRO A 43 18.31 -33.67 5.29
N ARG A 44 17.37 -33.97 6.19
CA ARG A 44 17.68 -34.87 7.31
C ARG A 44 18.13 -36.17 6.64
N LEU A 45 19.45 -36.36 6.54
CA LEU A 45 20.02 -37.66 6.24
C LEU A 45 19.37 -38.66 7.18
N ASN A 46 18.77 -39.68 6.58
CA ASN A 46 18.11 -40.78 7.26
C ASN A 46 19.14 -41.49 8.13
N LYS A 47 19.26 -41.10 9.40
CA LYS A 47 20.07 -41.79 10.41
C LYS A 47 19.66 -43.25 10.58
N ASP A 48 18.46 -43.61 10.13
CA ASP A 48 17.93 -44.97 10.23
C ASP A 48 18.54 -45.91 9.17
N GLU A 49 18.95 -45.43 7.99
CA GLU A 49 19.59 -46.28 6.96
C GLU A 49 21.07 -46.56 7.27
N ASP A 50 21.80 -45.57 7.80
CA ASP A 50 23.18 -45.77 8.27
C ASP A 50 23.22 -46.70 9.49
N MET A 51 22.26 -46.60 10.43
CA MET A 51 22.15 -47.56 11.53
C MET A 51 21.82 -48.98 11.05
N GLU A 52 21.04 -49.13 9.98
CA GLU A 52 20.69 -50.46 9.45
C GLU A 52 21.91 -51.13 8.80
N PHE A 53 22.74 -50.37 8.07
CA PHE A 53 23.99 -50.88 7.52
C PHE A 53 25.02 -51.21 8.61
N GLU A 54 25.16 -50.35 9.63
CA GLU A 54 26.08 -50.55 10.75
C GLU A 54 25.65 -51.76 11.61
N GLN A 55 24.35 -51.96 11.82
CA GLN A 55 23.81 -53.16 12.48
C GLN A 55 23.99 -54.42 11.64
N LEU A 56 23.80 -54.35 10.32
CA LEU A 56 24.06 -55.48 9.41
C LEU A 56 25.55 -55.83 9.38
N HIS A 57 26.44 -54.84 9.40
CA HIS A 57 27.89 -55.04 9.50
C HIS A 57 28.27 -55.71 10.82
N LEU A 58 27.78 -55.21 11.95
CA LEU A 58 28.06 -55.77 13.27
C LEU A 58 27.54 -57.21 13.41
N LYS A 59 26.33 -57.48 12.90
CA LYS A 59 25.72 -58.81 12.86
C LYS A 59 26.47 -59.78 11.94
N THR A 60 27.05 -59.27 10.86
CA THR A 60 27.92 -60.04 9.96
C THR A 60 29.25 -60.37 10.64
N VAL A 61 29.84 -59.43 11.38
CA VAL A 61 31.05 -59.66 12.19
C VAL A 61 30.79 -60.67 13.32
N GLU A 62 29.65 -60.59 14.01
CA GLU A 62 29.25 -61.59 15.03
C GLU A 62 29.00 -62.98 14.44
N LEU A 63 28.36 -63.06 13.27
CA LEU A 63 28.14 -64.34 12.56
C LEU A 63 29.46 -64.96 12.10
N LEU A 64 30.43 -64.13 11.69
CA LEU A 64 31.77 -64.58 11.33
C LEU A 64 32.60 -64.99 12.56
N ALA A 65 32.49 -64.27 13.67
CA ALA A 65 33.16 -64.61 14.94
C ALA A 65 32.60 -65.90 15.57
N SER A 66 31.27 -66.10 15.56
CA SER A 66 30.63 -67.32 16.06
C SER A 66 30.93 -68.55 15.18
N LYS A 67 31.05 -68.37 13.85
CA LYS A 67 31.54 -69.44 12.95
C LYS A 67 33.03 -69.72 13.11
N ALA A 68 33.85 -68.72 13.44
CA ALA A 68 35.26 -68.91 13.72
C ALA A 68 35.49 -69.70 15.03
N ALA A 69 34.64 -69.50 16.04
CA ALA A 69 34.70 -70.23 17.31
C ALA A 69 34.33 -71.74 17.18
N ALA A 70 33.63 -72.15 16.12
CA ALA A 70 33.30 -73.55 15.85
C ALA A 70 34.47 -74.37 15.25
N TYR A 71 35.56 -73.72 14.84
CA TYR A 71 36.78 -74.39 14.41
C TYR A 71 37.73 -74.58 15.60
N GLY A 72 37.47 -75.61 16.40
CA GLY A 72 38.34 -76.01 17.51
C GLY A 72 39.72 -76.44 17.02
N LEU A 73 40.74 -75.65 17.33
CA LEU A 73 42.15 -76.04 17.38
C LEU A 73 42.75 -75.58 18.73
N PRO A 74 43.62 -76.38 19.37
CA PRO A 74 44.02 -76.18 20.76
C PRO A 74 44.94 -74.95 20.92
N ALA A 75 44.84 -74.32 22.09
CA ALA A 75 45.69 -73.20 22.51
C ALA A 75 47.16 -73.63 22.66
N GLU A 76 48.06 -72.91 21.99
CA GLU A 76 49.49 -72.92 22.35
C GLU A 76 49.71 -71.85 23.43
N ILE A 77 50.24 -72.33 24.55
CA ILE A 77 50.74 -71.54 25.67
C ILE A 77 52.11 -71.03 25.25
N ASP A 78 52.24 -69.71 25.17
CA ASP A 78 53.53 -69.03 25.06
C ASP A 78 54.12 -68.92 26.47
N ASP A 79 55.25 -69.58 26.69
CA ASP A 79 56.09 -69.34 27.87
C ASP A 79 57.53 -69.21 27.38
N THR A 80 57.99 -67.97 27.34
CA THR A 80 59.37 -67.56 27.07
C THR A 80 59.98 -67.04 28.37
N THR A 81 60.69 -67.91 29.06
CA THR A 81 61.72 -67.67 30.09
C THR A 81 62.57 -68.95 30.09
N ASP A 82 63.90 -69.02 30.14
CA ASP A 82 64.99 -68.08 30.35
C ASP A 82 66.28 -68.78 29.84
N ALA A 83 67.25 -67.96 29.45
CA ALA A 83 68.69 -68.10 29.68
C ALA A 83 69.54 -69.28 29.09
N ASP A 84 70.62 -68.86 28.43
CA ASP A 84 72.03 -69.30 28.57
C ASP A 84 72.36 -70.77 28.85
N GLU A 85 73.11 -71.40 27.94
CA GLU A 85 74.54 -71.67 28.15
C GLU A 85 75.12 -72.54 27.03
N TRP A 86 76.22 -72.06 26.45
CA TRP A 86 77.11 -72.82 25.61
C TRP A 86 78.23 -73.38 26.48
N THR A 87 78.20 -74.68 26.79
CA THR A 87 79.41 -75.42 27.17
C THR A 87 79.29 -76.87 26.71
N GLY A 88 80.22 -77.29 25.84
CA GLY A 88 80.56 -78.70 25.73
C GLY A 88 81.31 -79.17 26.98
N VAL A 89 81.10 -80.43 27.34
CA VAL A 89 82.12 -81.48 27.57
C VAL A 89 81.48 -82.61 28.36
N THR A 90 81.35 -83.75 27.67
CA THR A 90 81.43 -85.15 28.14
C THR A 90 80.88 -85.48 29.52
N GLY A 91 79.70 -86.10 29.54
CA GLY A 91 79.16 -86.64 30.78
C GLY A 91 78.01 -87.64 30.64
N ASP A 92 77.77 -88.24 29.47
CA ASP A 92 76.88 -89.42 29.36
C ASP A 92 77.35 -90.39 28.26
N SER A 93 78.68 -90.51 28.16
CA SER A 93 79.40 -91.46 27.33
C SER A 93 79.17 -92.93 27.74
N VAL A 94 78.38 -93.23 28.76
CA VAL A 94 78.05 -94.61 29.14
C VAL A 94 76.70 -95.01 28.58
N LEU A 95 75.67 -94.17 28.66
CA LEU A 95 74.34 -94.48 28.12
C LEU A 95 74.29 -94.31 26.60
N ALA A 96 74.97 -93.30 26.05
CA ALA A 96 75.09 -93.12 24.61
C ALA A 96 76.00 -94.18 23.95
N ASN A 97 77.11 -94.59 24.58
CA ASN A 97 77.92 -95.70 24.08
C ASN A 97 77.27 -97.06 24.35
N ALA A 98 76.48 -97.24 25.43
CA ALA A 98 75.71 -98.47 25.64
C ALA A 98 74.57 -98.59 24.64
N LEU A 99 73.88 -97.49 24.28
CA LEU A 99 72.89 -97.50 23.20
C LEU A 99 73.54 -97.66 21.83
N CYS A 100 74.65 -96.99 21.52
CA CYS A 100 75.36 -97.19 20.26
C CYS A 100 76.01 -98.58 20.17
N SER A 101 76.51 -99.13 21.28
CA SER A 101 76.98 -100.52 21.36
C SER A 101 75.83 -101.48 21.18
N ALA A 102 74.71 -101.32 21.91
CA ALA A 102 73.52 -102.18 21.79
C ALA A 102 72.85 -102.08 20.41
N VAL A 103 72.84 -100.90 19.78
CA VAL A 103 72.33 -100.71 18.41
C VAL A 103 73.31 -101.29 17.39
N ASN A 104 74.63 -101.21 17.61
CA ASN A 104 75.61 -101.87 16.75
C ASN A 104 75.70 -103.39 16.98
N GLU A 105 75.42 -103.89 18.19
CA GLU A 105 75.28 -105.31 18.51
C GLU A 105 74.00 -105.87 17.90
N ALA A 106 72.87 -105.14 18.00
CA ALA A 106 71.63 -105.49 17.31
C ALA A 106 71.80 -105.46 15.78
N ARG A 107 72.53 -104.47 15.24
CA ARG A 107 72.83 -104.34 13.81
C ARG A 107 73.84 -105.39 13.30
N ASN A 108 74.79 -105.83 14.14
CA ASN A 108 75.73 -106.91 13.81
C ASN A 108 75.12 -108.31 14.03
N LEU A 109 74.06 -108.44 14.85
CA LEU A 109 73.21 -109.63 14.95
C LEU A 109 72.12 -109.70 13.86
N GLU A 110 71.86 -108.60 13.13
CA GLU A 110 70.98 -108.61 11.95
C GLU A 110 71.67 -109.15 10.68
N LEU A 111 73.01 -109.13 10.60
CA LEU A 111 73.72 -109.61 9.42
C LEU A 111 73.55 -111.12 9.11
N PRO A 112 73.27 -112.03 10.08
CA PRO A 112 72.92 -113.42 9.77
C PRO A 112 71.41 -113.71 9.68
N LEU A 113 70.51 -112.73 9.88
CA LEU A 113 69.05 -112.96 9.92
C LEU A 113 68.29 -112.47 8.67
N VAL A 114 68.97 -111.90 7.69
CA VAL A 114 68.42 -111.53 6.36
C VAL A 114 68.05 -112.76 5.50
N GLU A 115 68.35 -113.99 5.95
CA GLU A 115 67.99 -115.22 5.24
C GLU A 115 66.69 -115.90 5.70
N LYS A 116 65.82 -115.26 6.49
CA LYS A 116 64.46 -115.79 6.72
C LYS A 116 63.36 -114.77 6.43
N GLN A 117 62.61 -115.06 5.36
CA GLN A 117 61.38 -114.42 4.89
C GLN A 117 60.49 -113.89 6.03
N GLU A 118 60.36 -112.56 6.10
CA GLU A 118 59.39 -111.90 6.97
C GLU A 118 57.96 -112.21 6.50
N GLY A 119 57.04 -112.45 7.44
CA GLY A 119 55.64 -112.75 7.15
C GLY A 119 54.93 -111.60 6.41
N PRO A 120 53.94 -111.89 5.54
CA PRO A 120 53.27 -110.90 4.68
C PRO A 120 52.59 -109.77 5.47
N GLU A 121 52.15 -110.04 6.70
CA GLU A 121 51.52 -109.05 7.59
C GLU A 121 52.49 -107.96 8.05
N VAL A 122 53.76 -108.30 8.31
CA VAL A 122 54.81 -107.34 8.75
C VAL A 122 55.26 -106.46 7.59
N VAL A 123 55.37 -107.02 6.39
CA VAL A 123 55.65 -106.27 5.15
C VAL A 123 54.52 -105.29 4.84
N ALA A 124 53.26 -105.71 4.98
CA ALA A 124 52.09 -104.84 4.81
C ALA A 124 52.00 -103.73 5.87
N LEU A 125 52.33 -104.04 7.13
CA LEU A 125 52.37 -103.05 8.22
C LEU A 125 53.49 -102.01 7.98
N ARG A 126 54.67 -102.44 7.53
CA ARG A 126 55.80 -101.55 7.18
C ARG A 126 55.45 -100.66 5.99
N ALA A 127 54.79 -101.19 4.97
CA ALA A 127 54.28 -100.42 3.83
C ALA A 127 53.21 -99.40 4.24
N ASN A 128 52.29 -99.77 5.15
CA ASN A 128 51.29 -98.85 5.71
C ASN A 128 51.91 -97.78 6.62
N MET A 129 52.93 -98.12 7.42
CA MET A 129 53.69 -97.13 8.21
C MET A 129 54.44 -96.15 7.31
N GLN A 130 55.02 -96.59 6.20
CA GLN A 130 55.63 -95.71 5.20
C GLN A 130 54.57 -94.79 4.56
N ARG A 131 53.38 -95.31 4.21
CA ARG A 131 52.27 -94.50 3.71
C ARG A 131 51.79 -93.47 4.74
N LEU A 132 51.68 -93.85 6.02
CA LEU A 132 51.32 -92.94 7.12
C LEU A 132 52.37 -91.86 7.35
N ARG A 133 53.67 -92.18 7.25
CA ARG A 133 54.76 -91.20 7.32
C ARG A 133 54.71 -90.22 6.15
N LEU A 134 54.52 -90.71 4.92
CA LEU A 134 54.35 -89.87 3.74
C LEU A 134 53.10 -88.99 3.84
N LEU A 135 51.99 -89.52 4.38
CA LEU A 135 50.77 -88.77 4.63
C LEU A 135 50.99 -87.67 5.68
N LYS A 136 51.73 -87.98 6.76
CA LYS A 136 52.10 -87.02 7.80
C LYS A 136 52.98 -85.90 7.23
N GLU A 137 53.97 -86.24 6.41
CA GLU A 137 54.83 -85.29 5.72
C GLU A 137 54.03 -84.39 4.76
N ARG A 138 53.15 -84.98 3.93
CA ARG A 138 52.22 -84.23 3.08
C ARG A 138 51.27 -83.32 3.87
N MET A 139 50.79 -83.77 5.02
CA MET A 139 49.92 -82.97 5.89
C MET A 139 50.68 -81.79 6.51
N ILE A 140 51.95 -81.97 6.89
CA ILE A 140 52.82 -80.89 7.38
C ILE A 140 53.06 -79.88 6.25
N THR A 141 53.40 -80.34 5.05
CA THR A 141 53.60 -79.46 3.88
C THR A 141 52.32 -78.70 3.54
N CYS A 142 51.16 -79.35 3.58
CA CYS A 142 49.86 -78.71 3.35
C CYS A 142 49.50 -77.68 4.42
N LYS A 143 49.79 -77.95 5.70
CA LYS A 143 49.62 -76.96 6.78
C LYS A 143 50.53 -75.75 6.58
N LYS A 144 51.78 -75.96 6.18
CA LYS A 144 52.74 -74.89 5.89
C LYS A 144 52.26 -74.01 4.73
N THR A 145 51.85 -74.61 3.61
CA THR A 145 51.35 -73.85 2.45
C THR A 145 50.02 -73.14 2.75
N MET A 146 49.13 -73.74 3.55
CA MET A 146 47.92 -73.09 4.04
C MET A 146 48.24 -71.87 4.93
N ALA A 147 49.24 -71.97 5.80
CA ALA A 147 49.67 -70.85 6.64
C ALA A 147 50.30 -69.71 5.79
N GLU A 148 51.14 -70.05 4.81
CA GLU A 148 51.72 -69.10 3.85
C GLU A 148 50.63 -68.41 3.01
N LEU A 149 49.63 -69.17 2.54
CA LEU A 149 48.49 -68.64 1.80
C LEU A 149 47.63 -67.72 2.67
N ARG A 150 47.36 -68.11 3.93
CA ARG A 150 46.58 -67.30 4.87
C ARG A 150 47.29 -66.00 5.21
N SER A 151 48.61 -66.04 5.42
CA SER A 151 49.44 -64.85 5.60
C SER A 151 49.38 -63.94 4.38
N SER A 152 49.58 -64.50 3.18
CA SER A 152 49.52 -63.74 1.93
C SER A 152 48.14 -63.12 1.71
N TYR A 153 47.05 -63.85 1.97
CA TYR A 153 45.70 -63.34 1.89
C TYR A 153 45.48 -62.19 2.86
N SER A 154 45.87 -62.34 4.13
CA SER A 154 45.75 -61.27 5.12
C SER A 154 46.52 -60.01 4.73
N SER A 155 47.72 -60.15 4.15
CA SER A 155 48.51 -59.04 3.66
C SER A 155 47.85 -58.34 2.47
N VAL A 156 47.33 -59.11 1.50
CA VAL A 156 46.60 -58.54 0.35
C VAL A 156 45.33 -57.84 0.81
N THR A 157 44.54 -58.44 1.70
CA THR A 157 43.32 -57.83 2.24
C THR A 157 43.63 -56.53 2.98
N ALA A 158 44.66 -56.51 3.83
CA ALA A 158 45.09 -55.29 4.53
C ALA A 158 45.51 -54.19 3.54
N ARG A 159 46.26 -54.55 2.50
CA ARG A 159 46.73 -53.60 1.48
C ARG A 159 45.59 -53.07 0.61
N THR A 160 44.64 -53.94 0.23
CA THR A 160 43.45 -53.56 -0.55
C THR A 160 42.50 -52.69 0.27
N SER A 161 42.28 -52.99 1.55
CA SER A 161 41.48 -52.15 2.45
C SER A 161 42.13 -50.78 2.66
N SER A 162 43.44 -50.74 2.92
CA SER A 162 44.17 -49.46 3.03
C SER A 162 44.11 -48.63 1.75
N LEU A 163 44.16 -49.28 0.57
CA LEU A 163 44.00 -48.61 -0.72
C LEU A 163 42.56 -48.09 -0.89
N HIS A 164 41.57 -48.91 -0.57
CA HIS A 164 40.16 -48.53 -0.64
C HIS A 164 39.88 -47.30 0.24
N ASP A 165 40.31 -47.31 1.50
CA ASP A 165 40.15 -46.17 2.41
C ASP A 165 40.86 -44.91 1.89
N ALA A 166 42.02 -45.07 1.24
CA ALA A 166 42.74 -43.95 0.63
C ALA A 166 42.00 -43.39 -0.59
N CYS A 167 41.42 -44.26 -1.43
CA CYS A 167 40.57 -43.86 -2.55
C CYS A 167 39.30 -43.16 -2.07
N ASP A 168 38.63 -43.69 -1.05
CA ASP A 168 37.40 -43.11 -0.50
C ASP A 168 37.67 -41.73 0.10
N ARG A 169 38.76 -41.58 0.87
CA ARG A 169 39.21 -40.26 1.34
C ARG A 169 39.51 -39.32 0.17
N ALA A 170 40.23 -39.77 -0.85
CA ALA A 170 40.57 -38.95 -2.00
C ALA A 170 39.31 -38.51 -2.78
N LEU A 171 38.33 -39.40 -2.97
CA LEU A 171 37.04 -39.09 -3.59
C LEU A 171 36.24 -38.08 -2.75
N ALA A 172 36.22 -38.24 -1.43
CA ALA A 172 35.58 -37.28 -0.53
C ALA A 172 36.23 -35.89 -0.61
N TYR A 173 37.57 -35.82 -0.62
CA TYR A 173 38.30 -34.56 -0.81
C TYR A 173 38.03 -33.93 -2.18
N GLN A 174 38.02 -34.73 -3.26
CA GLN A 174 37.70 -34.24 -4.60
C GLN A 174 36.29 -33.66 -4.66
N THR A 175 35.32 -34.33 -4.04
CA THR A 175 33.93 -33.88 -3.99
C THR A 175 33.80 -32.57 -3.20
N ALA A 176 34.48 -32.48 -2.06
CA ALA A 176 34.52 -31.25 -1.25
C ALA A 176 35.18 -30.07 -1.98
N LEU A 177 36.29 -30.31 -2.70
CA LEU A 177 36.95 -29.31 -3.52
C LEU A 177 36.07 -28.85 -4.70
N ALA A 178 35.36 -29.78 -5.35
CA ALA A 178 34.43 -29.45 -6.42
C ALA A 178 33.27 -28.60 -5.91
N ALA A 179 32.66 -28.96 -4.78
CA ALA A 179 31.61 -28.17 -4.14
C ALA A 179 32.12 -26.76 -3.74
N GLY A 180 33.34 -26.67 -3.22
CA GLY A 180 33.98 -25.39 -2.90
C GLY A 180 34.22 -24.53 -4.15
N ALA A 181 34.66 -25.12 -5.26
CA ALA A 181 34.85 -24.42 -6.52
C ALA A 181 33.54 -23.89 -7.10
N GLU A 182 32.47 -24.69 -7.06
CA GLU A 182 31.12 -24.25 -7.47
C GLU A 182 30.63 -23.09 -6.59
N GLN A 183 30.81 -23.18 -5.27
CA GLN A 183 30.42 -22.10 -4.35
C GLN A 183 31.19 -20.79 -4.62
N ILE A 184 32.49 -20.87 -4.93
CA ILE A 184 33.25 -19.69 -5.34
C ILE A 184 32.70 -19.14 -6.65
N GLN A 185 32.38 -20.02 -7.61
CA GLN A 185 31.84 -19.60 -8.90
C GLN A 185 30.48 -18.89 -8.77
N THR A 186 29.57 -19.41 -7.94
CA THR A 186 28.25 -18.79 -7.68
C THR A 186 28.39 -17.45 -6.98
N ASN A 187 29.26 -17.33 -5.98
CA ASN A 187 29.51 -16.06 -5.30
C ASN A 187 30.15 -15.02 -6.24
N LEU A 188 31.10 -15.45 -7.08
CA LEU A 188 31.84 -14.57 -7.98
C LEU A 188 30.98 -14.05 -9.15
N HIS A 189 29.88 -14.72 -9.47
CA HIS A 189 28.87 -14.23 -10.42
C HIS A 189 28.38 -12.82 -10.05
N PHE A 190 28.05 -12.57 -8.77
CA PHE A 190 27.58 -11.28 -8.28
C PHE A 190 28.63 -10.15 -8.39
N PHE A 191 29.92 -10.49 -8.54
CA PHE A 191 30.99 -9.50 -8.75
C PHE A 191 31.33 -9.29 -10.22
N ARG A 192 30.94 -10.20 -11.12
CA ARG A 192 31.17 -10.04 -12.56
C ARG A 192 30.06 -9.27 -13.26
N GLN A 193 28.83 -9.35 -12.76
CA GLN A 193 27.68 -8.82 -13.50
C GLN A 193 27.63 -7.28 -13.56
N ALA A 194 28.20 -6.58 -12.57
CA ALA A 194 28.19 -5.11 -12.53
C ALA A 194 28.77 -4.48 -13.82
N ASP A 195 29.96 -4.92 -14.25
CA ASP A 195 30.64 -4.35 -15.41
C ASP A 195 29.91 -4.71 -16.72
N VAL A 196 29.32 -5.91 -16.79
CA VAL A 196 28.52 -6.37 -17.93
C VAL A 196 27.27 -5.53 -18.08
N ILE A 197 26.56 -5.28 -16.97
CA ILE A 197 25.34 -4.48 -16.94
C ILE A 197 25.65 -3.03 -17.31
N MET A 198 26.67 -2.43 -16.70
CA MET A 198 27.05 -1.05 -16.98
C MET A 198 27.42 -0.85 -18.46
N LYS A 199 28.17 -1.80 -19.04
CA LYS A 199 28.51 -1.78 -20.46
C LYS A 199 27.28 -1.89 -21.36
N LYS A 200 26.32 -2.74 -21.01
CA LYS A 200 25.03 -2.85 -21.74
C LYS A 200 24.25 -1.53 -21.68
N LEU A 201 24.14 -0.93 -20.49
CA LEU A 201 23.40 0.33 -20.30
C LEU A 201 24.03 1.53 -21.01
N ASN A 202 25.35 1.54 -21.21
CA ASN A 202 26.06 2.63 -21.88
C ASN A 202 26.13 2.46 -23.40
N ASN A 203 26.25 1.23 -23.90
CA ASN A 203 26.43 0.98 -25.33
C ASN A 203 25.12 0.94 -26.12
N THR A 204 23.97 0.83 -25.45
CA THR A 204 22.68 0.81 -26.14
C THR A 204 22.19 2.24 -26.41
N THR A 205 22.03 2.58 -27.69
CA THR A 205 21.56 3.91 -28.13
C THR A 205 20.05 4.09 -28.05
N LYS A 206 19.27 3.00 -28.11
CA LYS A 206 17.82 2.99 -27.87
C LYS A 206 17.46 1.78 -27.02
N ILE A 207 17.06 2.02 -25.78
CA ILE A 207 16.58 0.97 -24.87
C ILE A 207 15.06 1.00 -24.87
N SER A 208 14.44 -0.15 -25.18
CA SER A 208 13.03 -0.37 -24.85
C SER A 208 12.92 -0.65 -23.35
N VAL A 209 12.43 0.34 -22.60
CA VAL A 209 12.32 0.29 -21.13
C VAL A 209 11.39 -0.84 -20.66
N THR A 210 10.36 -1.17 -21.44
CA THR A 210 9.44 -2.27 -21.14
C THR A 210 9.91 -3.63 -21.66
N GLY A 211 11.06 -3.69 -22.32
CA GLY A 211 11.58 -4.93 -22.92
C GLY A 211 12.09 -5.94 -21.89
N GLN A 212 12.06 -7.23 -22.25
CA GLN A 212 12.59 -8.34 -21.44
C GLN A 212 14.06 -8.16 -21.06
N MET A 213 14.87 -7.58 -21.94
CA MET A 213 16.27 -7.30 -21.67
C MET A 213 16.47 -6.30 -20.53
N PHE A 214 15.69 -5.21 -20.53
CA PHE A 214 15.82 -4.15 -19.53
C PHE A 214 15.23 -4.58 -18.18
N THR A 215 14.07 -5.24 -18.19
CA THR A 215 13.48 -5.85 -16.98
C THR A 215 14.40 -6.89 -16.35
N GLY A 216 15.09 -7.71 -17.16
CA GLY A 216 16.13 -8.63 -16.69
C GLY A 216 17.35 -7.92 -16.09
N ILE A 217 17.79 -6.80 -16.66
CA ILE A 217 18.85 -5.96 -16.07
C ILE A 217 18.42 -5.46 -14.67
N LEU A 218 17.22 -4.92 -14.53
CA LEU A 218 16.73 -4.44 -13.24
C LEU A 218 16.59 -5.56 -12.20
N ALA A 219 16.09 -6.74 -12.60
CA ALA A 219 16.01 -7.90 -11.73
C ALA A 219 17.40 -8.35 -11.24
N THR A 220 18.38 -8.43 -12.15
CA THR A 220 19.75 -8.80 -11.77
C THR A 220 20.41 -7.75 -10.87
N ILE A 221 20.16 -6.45 -11.06
CA ILE A 221 20.65 -5.39 -10.15
C ILE A 221 20.06 -5.59 -8.76
N ASP A 222 18.75 -5.80 -8.64
CA ASP A 222 18.03 -6.01 -7.38
C ASP A 222 18.56 -7.25 -6.63
N GLU A 223 18.67 -8.38 -7.32
CA GLU A 223 19.23 -9.63 -6.76
C GLU A 223 20.69 -9.46 -6.28
N CYS A 224 21.54 -8.78 -7.08
CA CYS A 224 22.93 -8.55 -6.70
C CYS A 224 23.05 -7.59 -5.50
N LEU A 225 22.25 -6.52 -5.45
CA LEU A 225 22.23 -5.60 -4.31
C LEU A 225 21.73 -6.29 -3.04
N ALA A 226 20.69 -7.12 -3.14
CA ALA A 226 20.17 -7.88 -2.00
C ALA A 226 21.23 -8.85 -1.44
N PHE A 227 21.90 -9.60 -2.31
CA PHE A 227 22.96 -10.53 -1.90
C PHE A 227 24.14 -9.80 -1.24
N LEU A 228 24.67 -8.75 -1.87
CA LEU A 228 25.83 -8.02 -1.33
C LEU A 228 25.52 -7.31 0.00
N ARG A 229 24.29 -6.83 0.18
CA ARG A 229 23.85 -6.22 1.45
C ARG A 229 23.66 -7.26 2.57
N GLN A 230 23.36 -8.51 2.24
CA GLN A 230 23.29 -9.62 3.20
C GLN A 230 24.67 -10.15 3.60
N HIS A 231 25.71 -9.90 2.79
CA HIS A 231 27.09 -10.36 3.01
C HIS A 231 28.10 -9.20 3.15
N PRO A 232 27.98 -8.35 4.19
CA PRO A 232 28.91 -7.24 4.41
C PRO A 232 30.34 -7.70 4.72
N GLU A 233 30.55 -8.95 5.14
CA GLU A 233 31.85 -9.54 5.45
C GLU A 233 32.79 -9.69 4.24
N TYR A 234 32.27 -9.69 3.01
CA TYR A 234 33.11 -9.79 1.83
C TYR A 234 33.92 -8.51 1.60
N LYS A 235 35.23 -8.68 1.33
CA LYS A 235 36.20 -7.58 1.23
C LYS A 235 35.78 -6.45 0.28
N GLU A 236 35.18 -6.78 -0.86
CA GLU A 236 34.81 -5.81 -1.91
C GLU A 236 33.30 -5.55 -1.97
N SER A 237 32.51 -6.01 -0.99
CA SER A 237 31.04 -5.85 -0.97
C SER A 237 30.62 -4.39 -1.12
N ALA A 238 31.14 -3.50 -0.28
CA ALA A 238 30.82 -2.08 -0.27
C ALA A 238 31.13 -1.40 -1.61
N THR A 239 32.28 -1.70 -2.22
CA THR A 239 32.67 -1.15 -3.52
C THR A 239 31.70 -1.57 -4.63
N TYR A 240 31.27 -2.83 -4.63
CA TYR A 240 30.35 -3.33 -5.64
C TYR A 240 28.91 -2.87 -5.42
N ILE A 241 28.47 -2.66 -4.17
CA ILE A 241 27.18 -2.02 -3.88
C ILE A 241 27.12 -0.66 -4.57
N VAL A 242 28.15 0.17 -4.42
CA VAL A 242 28.22 1.49 -5.09
C VAL A 242 28.19 1.36 -6.62
N LYS A 243 28.88 0.36 -7.20
CA LYS A 243 28.83 0.11 -8.65
C LYS A 243 27.42 -0.27 -9.12
N TYR A 244 26.72 -1.12 -8.38
CA TYR A 244 25.34 -1.51 -8.71
C TYR A 244 24.36 -0.35 -8.52
N GLU A 245 24.56 0.50 -7.53
CA GLU A 245 23.81 1.75 -7.36
C GLU A 245 24.02 2.66 -8.58
N GLN A 246 25.25 2.81 -9.11
CA GLN A 246 25.50 3.54 -10.36
C GLN A 246 24.81 2.92 -11.58
N CYS A 247 24.79 1.60 -11.69
CA CYS A 247 24.03 0.89 -12.72
C CYS A 247 22.53 1.19 -12.61
N LEU A 248 22.00 1.19 -11.38
CA LEU A 248 20.60 1.54 -11.11
C LEU A 248 20.31 2.99 -11.51
N SER A 249 21.14 3.95 -11.08
CA SER A 249 21.01 5.37 -11.47
C SER A 249 20.95 5.54 -12.99
N ARG A 250 21.82 4.82 -13.71
CA ARG A 250 21.83 4.83 -15.18
C ARG A 250 20.57 4.22 -15.76
N ALA A 251 20.07 3.11 -15.21
CA ALA A 251 18.83 2.49 -15.66
C ALA A 251 17.62 3.40 -15.40
N LEU A 252 17.52 4.01 -14.22
CA LEU A 252 16.47 4.98 -13.88
C LEU A 252 16.50 6.20 -14.81
N THR A 253 17.70 6.65 -15.21
CA THR A 253 17.85 7.72 -16.21
C THR A 253 17.20 7.35 -17.54
N TRP A 254 17.35 6.09 -18.01
CA TRP A 254 16.70 5.62 -19.23
C TRP A 254 15.17 5.59 -19.11
N ILE A 255 14.63 5.20 -17.95
CA ILE A 255 13.20 5.26 -17.67
C ILE A 255 12.72 6.71 -17.76
N ARG A 256 13.40 7.62 -17.05
CA ARG A 256 13.09 9.05 -17.06
C ARG A 256 13.07 9.62 -18.48
N VAL A 257 14.12 9.38 -19.26
CA VAL A 257 14.22 9.86 -20.64
C VAL A 257 13.09 9.30 -21.51
N GLY A 258 12.73 8.02 -21.34
CA GLY A 258 11.61 7.41 -22.06
C GLY A 258 10.27 8.06 -21.71
N VAL A 259 9.98 8.26 -20.42
CA VAL A 259 8.75 8.91 -19.94
C VAL A 259 8.66 10.35 -20.44
N MET A 260 9.75 11.11 -20.34
CA MET A 260 9.81 12.49 -20.84
C MET A 260 9.56 12.54 -22.36
N ALA A 261 10.16 11.63 -23.13
CA ALA A 261 9.93 11.55 -24.57
C ALA A 261 8.47 11.23 -24.92
N ASP A 262 7.82 10.33 -24.18
CA ASP A 262 6.40 10.01 -24.36
C ASP A 262 5.51 11.23 -24.08
N ILE A 263 5.79 11.98 -23.00
CA ILE A 263 5.07 13.22 -22.66
C ILE A 263 5.30 14.29 -23.74
N GLU A 264 6.54 14.56 -24.14
CA GLU A 264 6.87 15.55 -25.17
C GLU A 264 6.20 15.23 -26.50
N ALA A 265 6.21 13.97 -26.92
CA ALA A 265 5.57 13.61 -28.15
C ALA A 265 4.02 13.58 -28.04
N SER A 266 3.41 13.45 -26.83
CA SER A 266 1.98 13.76 -26.64
C SER A 266 1.69 15.25 -26.90
N VAL A 267 2.56 16.15 -26.44
CA VAL A 267 2.43 17.60 -26.70
C VAL A 267 2.50 17.89 -28.21
N ASN A 268 3.47 17.28 -28.90
CA ASN A 268 3.60 17.45 -30.35
C ASN A 268 2.38 16.93 -31.11
N ASP A 269 1.86 15.75 -30.74
CA ASP A 269 0.64 15.19 -31.35
C ASP A 269 -0.58 16.09 -31.14
N VAL A 270 -0.74 16.68 -29.95
CA VAL A 270 -1.81 17.66 -29.67
C VAL A 270 -1.64 18.89 -30.56
N ARG A 271 -0.43 19.46 -30.62
CA ARG A 271 -0.15 20.65 -31.45
C ARG A 271 -0.43 20.40 -32.93
N ASP A 272 0.01 19.26 -33.45
CA ASP A 272 -0.17 18.91 -34.86
C ASP A 272 -1.65 18.72 -35.20
N ARG A 273 -2.40 17.98 -34.36
CA ARG A 273 -3.85 17.78 -34.57
C ARG A 273 -4.66 19.06 -34.34
N GLN A 274 -4.25 19.90 -33.39
CA GLN A 274 -4.89 21.20 -33.15
C GLN A 274 -4.73 22.12 -34.36
N SER A 275 -3.56 22.13 -35.00
CA SER A 275 -3.32 22.90 -36.23
C SER A 275 -4.21 22.43 -37.39
N GLN A 276 -4.44 21.11 -37.50
CA GLN A 276 -5.33 20.53 -38.52
C GLN A 276 -6.80 20.92 -38.27
N LEU A 277 -7.26 20.80 -37.02
CA LEU A 277 -8.62 21.19 -36.65
C LEU A 277 -8.89 22.67 -36.90
N GLN A 278 -7.95 23.56 -36.59
CA GLN A 278 -8.10 25.00 -36.88
C GLN A 278 -8.32 25.27 -38.38
N VAL A 279 -7.60 24.57 -39.25
CA VAL A 279 -7.77 24.69 -40.70
C VAL A 279 -9.14 24.17 -41.15
N ASP A 280 -9.62 23.09 -40.55
CA ASP A 280 -10.92 22.51 -40.90
C ASP A 280 -12.10 23.35 -40.38
N TYR A 281 -12.02 23.92 -39.17
CA TYR A 281 -13.02 24.89 -38.68
C TYR A 281 -13.06 26.15 -39.56
N ALA A 282 -11.92 26.63 -40.05
CA ALA A 282 -11.87 27.76 -40.97
C ALA A 282 -12.58 27.46 -42.31
N LYS A 283 -12.63 26.18 -42.73
CA LYS A 283 -13.37 25.76 -43.94
C LYS A 283 -14.85 25.49 -43.68
N LEU A 284 -15.20 24.97 -42.51
CA LEU A 284 -16.55 24.48 -42.18
C LEU A 284 -17.42 25.50 -41.43
N GLY A 285 -16.86 26.63 -40.97
CA GLY A 285 -17.61 27.71 -40.31
C GLY A 285 -18.32 27.29 -39.03
N ARG A 286 -17.79 26.30 -38.29
CA ARG A 286 -18.44 25.71 -37.12
C ARG A 286 -17.97 26.36 -35.80
N GLY A 287 -18.92 26.73 -34.95
CA GLY A 287 -18.69 27.15 -33.57
C GLY A 287 -18.88 25.96 -32.61
N GLY A 288 -17.79 25.32 -32.24
CA GLY A 288 -17.74 24.20 -31.29
C GLY A 288 -16.30 23.82 -30.92
N ALA A 289 -15.39 24.80 -30.97
CA ALA A 289 -13.95 24.56 -30.93
C ALA A 289 -13.46 24.06 -29.56
N ASP A 290 -14.10 24.46 -28.46
CA ASP A 290 -13.58 24.23 -27.11
C ASP A 290 -13.77 22.77 -26.65
N ASP A 291 -14.98 22.21 -26.79
CA ASP A 291 -15.28 20.82 -26.41
C ASP A 291 -14.46 19.82 -27.22
N ASP A 292 -14.32 20.06 -28.53
CA ASP A 292 -13.50 19.25 -29.42
C ASP A 292 -12.00 19.36 -29.07
N THR A 293 -11.56 20.52 -28.56
CA THR A 293 -10.18 20.74 -28.08
C THR A 293 -9.92 19.98 -26.78
N PHE A 294 -10.86 19.98 -25.82
CA PHE A 294 -10.73 19.17 -24.59
C PHE A 294 -10.71 17.68 -24.92
N ALA A 295 -11.64 17.19 -25.76
CA ALA A 295 -11.69 15.80 -26.18
C ALA A 295 -10.37 15.36 -26.86
N LEU A 296 -9.79 16.21 -27.70
CA LEU A 296 -8.49 15.98 -28.31
C LEU A 296 -7.39 15.87 -27.24
N LEU A 297 -7.32 16.83 -26.31
CA LEU A 297 -6.27 16.92 -25.30
C LEU A 297 -6.28 15.69 -24.37
N TYR A 298 -7.46 15.25 -23.91
CA TYR A 298 -7.58 14.05 -23.08
C TYR A 298 -7.36 12.78 -23.88
N GLY A 299 -7.92 12.68 -25.09
CA GLY A 299 -7.81 11.50 -25.94
C GLY A 299 -6.35 11.20 -26.33
N VAL A 300 -5.60 12.22 -26.77
CA VAL A 300 -4.19 12.05 -27.17
C VAL A 300 -3.33 11.60 -25.99
N PHE A 301 -3.45 12.25 -24.83
CA PHE A 301 -2.68 11.86 -23.64
C PHE A 301 -3.04 10.45 -23.15
N ALA A 302 -4.32 10.10 -23.14
CA ALA A 302 -4.78 8.76 -22.73
C ALA A 302 -4.13 7.64 -23.56
N THR A 303 -3.89 7.85 -24.86
CA THR A 303 -3.25 6.82 -25.71
C THR A 303 -1.84 6.44 -25.29
N ARG A 304 -1.11 7.34 -24.60
CA ARG A 304 0.28 7.12 -24.17
C ARG A 304 0.41 6.78 -22.70
N ALA A 305 -0.67 6.92 -21.94
CA ALA A 305 -0.71 6.67 -20.50
C ALA A 305 -0.25 5.25 -20.15
N SER A 306 -0.67 4.24 -20.92
CA SER A 306 -0.29 2.83 -20.69
C SER A 306 1.21 2.58 -20.89
N SER A 307 1.84 3.24 -21.87
CA SER A 307 3.29 3.16 -22.11
C SER A 307 4.07 3.71 -20.91
N VAL A 308 3.73 4.93 -20.48
CA VAL A 308 4.37 5.59 -19.33
C VAL A 308 4.17 4.77 -18.05
N LYS A 309 2.95 4.33 -17.78
CA LYS A 309 2.63 3.50 -16.62
C LYS A 309 3.41 2.19 -16.62
N ALA A 310 3.50 1.52 -17.77
CA ALA A 310 4.28 0.29 -17.90
C ALA A 310 5.76 0.54 -17.61
N ALA A 311 6.36 1.59 -18.19
CA ALA A 311 7.75 1.95 -17.98
C ALA A 311 8.10 2.23 -16.51
N LEU A 312 7.22 2.95 -15.79
CA LEU A 312 7.40 3.25 -14.36
C LEU A 312 7.19 2.02 -13.48
N SER A 313 6.15 1.21 -13.77
CA SER A 313 5.79 0.04 -12.96
C SER A 313 6.89 -1.03 -12.90
N VAL A 314 7.69 -1.15 -13.97
CA VAL A 314 8.84 -2.07 -14.04
C VAL A 314 9.88 -1.78 -12.95
N ALA A 315 10.14 -0.50 -12.67
CA ALA A 315 11.04 -0.11 -11.59
C ALA A 315 10.34 -0.03 -10.23
N GLU A 316 9.08 0.42 -10.20
CA GLU A 316 8.28 0.57 -8.97
C GLU A 316 8.17 -0.75 -8.18
N GLN A 317 7.98 -1.88 -8.88
CA GLN A 317 7.86 -3.22 -8.26
C GLN A 317 9.06 -3.62 -7.39
N ARG A 318 10.27 -3.13 -7.70
CA ARG A 318 11.52 -3.54 -7.06
C ARG A 318 12.15 -2.42 -6.23
N PHE A 319 12.06 -1.19 -6.71
CA PHE A 319 12.83 -0.06 -6.20
C PHE A 319 11.97 1.05 -5.58
N SER A 320 10.70 0.81 -5.26
CA SER A 320 9.82 1.79 -4.60
C SER A 320 10.40 2.39 -3.31
N HIS A 321 11.20 1.63 -2.56
CA HIS A 321 11.85 2.10 -1.32
C HIS A 321 13.13 2.91 -1.56
N VAL A 322 13.66 2.94 -2.80
CA VAL A 322 14.92 3.61 -3.13
C VAL A 322 14.68 5.11 -3.32
N THR A 323 15.45 5.93 -2.61
CA THR A 323 15.32 7.40 -2.64
C THR A 323 15.55 7.99 -4.03
N GLU A 324 16.50 7.44 -4.80
CA GLU A 324 16.76 7.87 -6.17
C GLU A 324 15.59 7.59 -7.12
N PHE A 325 14.90 6.46 -6.95
CA PHE A 325 13.68 6.16 -7.70
C PHE A 325 12.58 7.17 -7.37
N GLN A 326 12.38 7.48 -6.09
CA GLN A 326 11.41 8.49 -5.65
C GLN A 326 11.73 9.89 -6.20
N ALA A 327 13.01 10.27 -6.26
CA ALA A 327 13.45 11.54 -6.86
C ALA A 327 13.13 11.58 -8.36
N MET A 328 13.48 10.53 -9.10
CA MET A 328 13.18 10.41 -10.54
C MET A 328 11.67 10.41 -10.82
N LEU A 329 10.89 9.72 -10.00
CA LEU A 329 9.44 9.71 -10.12
C LEU A 329 8.84 11.10 -9.89
N ASN A 330 9.34 11.84 -8.90
CA ASN A 330 8.96 13.23 -8.67
C ASN A 330 9.31 14.15 -9.86
N GLU A 331 10.47 13.96 -10.50
CA GLU A 331 10.79 14.69 -11.74
C GLU A 331 9.79 14.39 -12.86
N CYS A 332 9.37 13.12 -13.01
CA CYS A 332 8.35 12.73 -13.98
C CYS A 332 6.98 13.37 -13.66
N TYR A 333 6.56 13.39 -12.39
CA TYR A 333 5.33 14.07 -11.97
C TYR A 333 5.38 15.57 -12.29
N GLN A 334 6.47 16.24 -11.92
CA GLN A 334 6.64 17.67 -12.16
C GLN A 334 6.63 17.99 -13.65
N ALA A 335 7.32 17.20 -14.48
CA ALA A 335 7.29 17.38 -15.93
C ALA A 335 5.88 17.20 -16.52
N TYR A 336 5.16 16.17 -16.07
CA TYR A 336 3.78 15.93 -16.48
C TYR A 336 2.87 17.11 -16.12
N PHE A 337 2.85 17.52 -14.85
CA PHE A 337 1.95 18.59 -14.37
C PHE A 337 2.28 19.94 -15.00
N ASN A 338 3.57 20.30 -15.11
CA ASN A 338 3.97 21.52 -15.79
C ASN A 338 3.50 21.54 -17.25
N THR A 339 3.62 20.41 -17.95
CA THR A 339 3.16 20.27 -19.33
C THR A 339 1.65 20.42 -19.43
N ARG A 340 0.89 19.71 -18.57
CA ARG A 340 -0.58 19.79 -18.53
C ARG A 340 -1.05 21.21 -18.23
N GLN A 341 -0.44 21.86 -17.24
CA GLN A 341 -0.79 23.23 -16.84
C GLN A 341 -0.57 24.21 -17.99
N GLN A 342 0.54 24.12 -18.70
CA GLN A 342 0.84 24.98 -19.86
C GLN A 342 -0.19 24.83 -20.99
N LEU A 343 -0.68 23.61 -21.23
CA LEU A 343 -1.68 23.35 -22.26
C LEU A 343 -3.09 23.78 -21.84
N LEU A 344 -3.45 23.57 -20.58
CA LEU A 344 -4.80 23.82 -20.07
C LEU A 344 -5.07 25.28 -19.75
N THR A 345 -4.13 25.99 -19.12
CA THR A 345 -4.30 27.37 -18.66
C THR A 345 -4.90 28.31 -19.72
N PRO A 346 -4.38 28.39 -20.97
CA PRO A 346 -4.93 29.30 -21.98
C PRO A 346 -6.36 28.92 -22.40
N ILE A 347 -6.68 27.63 -22.45
CA ILE A 347 -8.02 27.14 -22.82
C ILE A 347 -9.01 27.51 -21.70
N ILE A 348 -8.64 27.23 -20.44
CA ILE A 348 -9.45 27.57 -19.27
C ILE A 348 -9.71 29.09 -19.23
N GLN A 349 -8.68 29.91 -19.44
CA GLN A 349 -8.82 31.37 -19.48
C GLN A 349 -9.79 31.83 -20.57
N ALA A 350 -9.69 31.26 -21.77
CA ALA A 350 -10.60 31.57 -22.87
C ALA A 350 -12.05 31.16 -22.55
N THR A 351 -12.27 29.94 -22.05
CA THR A 351 -13.60 29.44 -21.68
C THR A 351 -14.21 30.25 -20.53
N LEU A 352 -13.45 30.56 -19.47
CA LEU A 352 -13.92 31.39 -18.37
C LEU A 352 -14.26 32.82 -18.83
N THR A 353 -13.48 33.40 -19.74
CA THR A 353 -13.76 34.72 -20.32
C THR A 353 -15.05 34.69 -21.16
N HIS A 354 -15.27 33.63 -21.92
CA HIS A 354 -16.52 33.43 -22.68
C HIS A 354 -17.73 33.27 -21.75
N MET A 355 -17.60 32.50 -20.67
CA MET A 355 -18.65 32.37 -19.64
C MET A 355 -18.94 33.70 -18.95
N PHE A 356 -17.89 34.48 -18.63
CA PHE A 356 -18.02 35.82 -18.07
C PHE A 356 -18.84 36.73 -18.99
N SER A 357 -18.58 36.69 -20.30
CA SER A 357 -19.35 37.47 -21.29
C SER A 357 -20.80 36.99 -21.45
N SER A 358 -21.06 35.70 -21.29
CA SER A 358 -22.39 35.10 -21.44
C SER A 358 -23.29 35.31 -20.21
N CYS A 359 -22.70 35.45 -19.03
CA CYS A 359 -23.42 35.59 -17.75
C CYS A 359 -23.28 36.99 -17.13
N ALA A 360 -23.19 38.03 -17.96
CA ALA A 360 -22.97 39.42 -17.52
C ALA A 360 -24.01 39.92 -16.50
N ASP A 361 -25.23 39.38 -16.53
CA ASP A 361 -26.35 39.85 -15.71
C ASP A 361 -26.37 39.27 -14.29
N SER A 362 -25.60 38.21 -13.98
CA SER A 362 -25.61 37.59 -12.65
C SER A 362 -24.26 36.99 -12.25
N SER A 363 -23.58 37.68 -11.32
CA SER A 363 -22.35 37.18 -10.68
C SER A 363 -22.53 35.84 -9.96
N CYS A 364 -23.72 35.58 -9.40
CA CYS A 364 -24.04 34.32 -8.73
C CYS A 364 -24.17 33.16 -9.72
N ALA A 365 -24.82 33.38 -10.88
CA ALA A 365 -24.93 32.37 -11.92
C ALA A 365 -23.56 32.05 -12.54
N LEU A 366 -22.77 33.09 -12.83
CA LEU A 366 -21.40 32.94 -13.30
C LEU A 366 -20.55 32.11 -12.32
N THR A 367 -20.59 32.44 -11.03
CA THR A 367 -19.83 31.73 -10.00
C THR A 367 -20.17 30.24 -9.96
N ARG A 368 -21.48 29.89 -9.96
CA ARG A 368 -21.92 28.49 -10.00
C ARG A 368 -21.42 27.78 -11.26
N GLN A 369 -21.56 28.40 -12.43
CA GLN A 369 -21.19 27.77 -13.69
C GLN A 369 -19.67 27.56 -13.78
N SER A 370 -18.89 28.59 -13.44
CA SER A 370 -17.42 28.53 -13.48
C SER A 370 -16.84 27.57 -12.45
N CYS A 371 -17.39 27.51 -11.23
CA CYS A 371 -16.98 26.53 -10.24
C CYS A 371 -17.28 25.11 -10.70
N ASN A 372 -18.49 24.82 -11.20
CA ASN A 372 -18.84 23.49 -11.71
C ASN A 372 -17.95 23.05 -12.87
N PHE A 373 -17.64 23.97 -13.79
CA PHE A 373 -16.71 23.71 -14.90
C PHE A 373 -15.32 23.30 -14.38
N ILE A 374 -14.73 24.10 -13.48
CA ILE A 374 -13.40 23.80 -12.91
C ILE A 374 -13.42 22.52 -12.09
N LEU A 375 -14.48 22.25 -11.34
CA LEU A 375 -14.61 21.01 -10.55
C LEU A 375 -14.66 19.77 -11.46
N GLY A 376 -15.40 19.85 -12.57
CA GLY A 376 -15.42 18.80 -13.59
C GLY A 376 -14.04 18.59 -14.22
N LEU A 377 -13.33 19.68 -14.51
CA LEU A 377 -11.96 19.63 -15.02
C LEU A 377 -11.00 18.96 -14.01
N CYS A 378 -11.14 19.24 -12.71
CA CYS A 378 -10.34 18.59 -11.67
C CYS A 378 -10.58 17.07 -11.65
N ASP A 379 -11.84 16.65 -11.77
CA ASP A 379 -12.21 15.24 -11.81
C ASP A 379 -11.66 14.55 -13.08
N ASP A 380 -11.68 15.22 -14.25
CA ASP A 380 -11.14 14.69 -15.50
C ASP A 380 -9.60 14.65 -15.52
N GLU A 381 -8.91 15.66 -14.97
CA GLU A 381 -7.46 15.61 -14.76
C GLU A 381 -7.06 14.48 -13.81
N PHE A 382 -7.82 14.27 -12.74
CA PHE A 382 -7.55 13.18 -11.82
C PHE A 382 -7.72 11.82 -12.51
N ARG A 383 -8.78 11.65 -13.31
CA ARG A 383 -8.98 10.44 -14.12
C ARG A 383 -7.82 10.18 -15.07
N LEU A 384 -7.33 11.20 -15.77
CA LEU A 384 -6.19 11.06 -16.67
C LEU A 384 -4.91 10.73 -15.90
N TYR A 385 -4.65 11.42 -14.79
CA TYR A 385 -3.50 11.18 -13.91
C TYR A 385 -3.42 9.70 -13.47
N ARG A 386 -4.55 9.08 -13.09
CA ARG A 386 -4.62 7.66 -12.69
C ARG A 386 -4.29 6.67 -13.82
N GLN A 387 -4.47 7.08 -15.07
CA GLN A 387 -4.09 6.27 -16.22
C GLN A 387 -2.56 6.26 -16.41
N PHE A 388 -1.88 7.34 -16.06
CA PHE A 388 -0.42 7.46 -16.17
C PHE A 388 0.32 6.88 -14.96
N PHE A 389 -0.19 7.10 -13.75
CA PHE A 389 0.55 6.84 -12.53
C PHE A 389 -0.22 5.93 -11.56
N SER A 390 0.52 5.10 -10.82
CA SER A 390 -0.01 4.32 -9.72
C SER A 390 -0.39 5.24 -8.56
N THR A 391 -1.65 5.20 -8.10
CA THR A 391 -2.11 5.96 -6.92
C THR A 391 -1.90 5.22 -5.61
N ALA A 392 -1.55 3.93 -5.69
CA ALA A 392 -1.25 3.09 -4.54
C ALA A 392 0.19 3.32 -4.08
N GLN A 393 0.42 4.36 -3.28
CA GLN A 393 1.52 4.30 -2.32
C GLN A 393 1.22 3.11 -1.40
N LEU A 394 1.91 1.99 -1.61
CA LEU A 394 1.92 0.83 -0.72
C LEU A 394 2.46 1.27 0.65
N SER A 395 1.60 1.92 1.45
CA SER A 395 1.75 1.93 2.89
C SER A 395 1.75 0.46 3.33
N GLY A 396 2.84 0.07 3.98
CA GLY A 396 3.18 -1.32 4.24
C GLY A 396 2.02 -2.17 4.76
N ARG A 397 2.05 -3.45 4.38
CA ARG A 397 1.26 -4.57 4.92
C ARG A 397 0.79 -4.29 6.35
N SER A 398 -0.42 -3.78 6.51
CA SER A 398 -1.15 -3.85 7.77
C SER A 398 -2.06 -5.07 7.67
N SER A 399 -1.52 -6.18 8.18
CA SER A 399 -2.28 -7.40 8.44
C SER A 399 -3.25 -7.14 9.59
N SER A 400 -4.53 -7.49 9.37
CA SER A 400 -5.56 -7.80 10.37
C SER A 400 -6.03 -6.64 11.26
N ARG A 401 -7.24 -6.56 11.78
CA ARG A 401 -8.57 -7.20 11.71
C ARG A 401 -9.43 -6.27 12.60
N LEU A 402 -10.76 -6.44 12.58
CA LEU A 402 -11.67 -5.85 13.56
C LEU A 402 -11.06 -5.86 14.97
N ASP A 403 -11.11 -4.74 15.70
CA ASP A 403 -11.69 -4.78 17.04
C ASP A 403 -12.05 -3.40 17.60
N ARG A 404 -13.23 -3.42 18.19
CA ARG A 404 -13.92 -2.37 18.92
C ARG A 404 -13.57 -2.58 20.40
N CYS A 405 -12.97 -1.60 21.09
CA CYS A 405 -13.15 -1.49 22.54
C CYS A 405 -12.77 -0.11 23.09
N SER A 406 -13.51 0.29 24.11
CA SER A 406 -13.56 1.59 24.76
C SER A 406 -12.68 1.64 26.02
N THR A 407 -12.25 2.86 26.39
CA THR A 407 -11.88 3.38 27.74
C THR A 407 -10.54 2.95 28.42
N PRO A 408 -9.98 3.73 29.38
CA PRO A 408 -9.72 5.18 29.35
C PRO A 408 -8.36 5.63 30.00
N VAL A 409 -8.03 6.93 29.83
CA VAL A 409 -7.24 7.84 30.71
C VAL A 409 -5.68 7.81 30.72
N SER A 410 -5.15 8.98 30.32
CA SER A 410 -3.93 9.73 30.74
C SER A 410 -2.52 9.21 30.51
N SER A 411 -1.77 9.90 29.63
CA SER A 411 -0.66 10.77 30.08
C SER A 411 -0.24 11.76 28.98
N ILE A 412 0.04 12.99 29.41
CA ILE A 412 0.32 14.18 28.63
C ILE A 412 1.78 14.15 28.18
N THR A 413 2.02 14.05 26.87
CA THR A 413 3.15 14.67 26.19
C THR A 413 2.72 15.04 24.78
N SER A 414 2.55 16.33 24.56
CA SER A 414 2.34 16.94 23.25
C SER A 414 3.57 16.70 22.37
N SER A 415 3.49 15.66 21.54
CA SER A 415 4.26 15.57 20.30
C SER A 415 3.25 15.25 19.19
N ARG A 416 2.68 16.32 18.62
CA ARG A 416 1.96 16.29 17.34
C ARG A 416 2.81 15.47 16.35
N PRO A 417 2.29 14.39 15.75
CA PRO A 417 3.05 13.67 14.75
C PRO A 417 3.24 14.62 13.55
N GLN A 418 4.50 14.97 13.25
CA GLN A 418 4.87 15.66 12.02
C GLN A 418 4.54 14.73 10.85
N LYS A 419 3.33 14.87 10.29
CA LYS A 419 3.10 14.57 8.88
C LYS A 419 3.98 15.54 8.10
N THR A 420 4.75 15.04 7.15
CA THR A 420 5.53 15.88 6.23
C THR A 420 4.55 16.81 5.49
N ASP A 421 4.52 18.10 5.84
CA ASP A 421 3.58 19.13 5.38
C ASP A 421 3.68 19.49 3.87
N LYS A 422 4.33 18.66 3.05
CA LYS A 422 4.42 18.94 1.61
C LYS A 422 3.18 18.40 0.91
N PRO A 423 2.36 19.27 0.28
CA PRO A 423 1.20 18.83 -0.49
C PRO A 423 1.66 17.94 -1.65
N HIS A 424 0.79 17.02 -2.08
CA HIS A 424 1.11 16.16 -3.21
C HIS A 424 1.24 17.02 -4.49
N PRO A 425 2.14 16.73 -5.45
CA PRO A 425 2.31 17.55 -6.66
C PRO A 425 1.01 17.76 -7.46
N PHE A 426 0.08 16.80 -7.38
CA PHE A 426 -1.27 16.95 -7.95
C PHE A 426 -2.07 18.07 -7.28
N GLU A 427 -2.00 18.21 -5.96
CA GLU A 427 -2.71 19.27 -5.22
C GLU A 427 -2.19 20.66 -5.61
N GLU A 428 -0.86 20.80 -5.76
CA GLU A 428 -0.23 22.05 -6.23
C GLU A 428 -0.67 22.40 -7.67
N PHE A 429 -0.75 21.39 -8.55
CA PHE A 429 -1.24 21.54 -9.92
C PHE A 429 -2.71 21.99 -9.98
N ILE A 430 -3.59 21.34 -9.20
CA ILE A 430 -5.00 21.72 -9.13
C ILE A 430 -5.15 23.11 -8.52
N GLU A 431 -4.39 23.44 -7.48
CA GLU A 431 -4.36 24.79 -6.90
C GLU A 431 -4.02 25.82 -8.00
N ALA A 432 -2.97 25.59 -8.79
CA ALA A 432 -2.56 26.49 -9.88
C ALA A 432 -3.65 26.67 -10.95
N ILE A 433 -4.38 25.61 -11.32
CA ILE A 433 -5.54 25.72 -12.22
C ILE A 433 -6.65 26.55 -11.59
N CYS A 434 -6.95 26.32 -10.31
CA CYS A 434 -8.01 27.02 -9.59
C CYS A 434 -7.68 28.51 -9.38
N ARG A 435 -6.39 28.90 -9.33
CA ARG A 435 -6.00 30.32 -9.29
C ARG A 435 -6.54 31.12 -10.48
N VAL A 436 -6.70 30.51 -11.65
CA VAL A 436 -7.30 31.17 -12.82
C VAL A 436 -8.75 31.57 -12.54
N LEU A 437 -9.51 30.69 -11.87
CA LEU A 437 -10.88 30.98 -11.44
C LEU A 437 -10.92 32.09 -10.38
N TYR A 438 -10.01 32.01 -9.40
CA TYR A 438 -9.87 33.02 -8.36
C TYR A 438 -9.60 34.41 -8.94
N ASP A 439 -8.64 34.53 -9.86
CA ASP A 439 -8.29 35.80 -10.49
C ASP A 439 -9.45 36.41 -11.30
N MET A 440 -10.32 35.57 -11.86
CA MET A 440 -11.53 36.02 -12.57
C MET A 440 -12.63 36.49 -11.61
N LEU A 441 -12.90 35.75 -10.53
CA LEU A 441 -13.98 36.04 -9.59
C LEU A 441 -13.63 37.16 -8.60
N ARG A 442 -12.35 37.30 -8.22
CA ARG A 442 -11.90 38.25 -7.20
C ARG A 442 -12.26 39.71 -7.51
N PRO A 443 -12.08 40.24 -8.74
CA PRO A 443 -12.53 41.59 -9.08
C PRO A 443 -14.04 41.78 -8.91
N ILE A 444 -14.84 40.75 -9.20
CA ILE A 444 -16.31 40.78 -9.03
C ILE A 444 -16.65 40.90 -7.55
N VAL A 445 -15.96 40.16 -6.68
CA VAL A 445 -16.14 40.21 -5.22
C VAL A 445 -15.74 41.58 -4.67
N ILE A 446 -14.52 42.04 -4.95
CA ILE A 446 -13.95 43.27 -4.36
C ILE A 446 -14.77 44.50 -4.75
N HIS A 447 -15.23 44.59 -6.00
CA HIS A 447 -15.95 45.76 -6.49
C HIS A 447 -17.46 45.68 -6.26
N ASN A 448 -18.00 44.55 -5.77
CA ASN A 448 -19.43 44.43 -5.55
C ASN A 448 -19.93 45.45 -4.50
N PRO A 449 -20.94 46.28 -4.81
CA PRO A 449 -21.52 47.20 -3.85
C PRO A 449 -22.71 46.59 -3.09
N HIS A 450 -23.30 45.50 -3.59
CA HIS A 450 -24.55 44.95 -3.08
C HIS A 450 -24.30 43.87 -2.03
N LEU A 451 -24.69 44.15 -0.79
CA LEU A 451 -24.54 43.21 0.33
C LEU A 451 -25.29 41.89 0.07
N GLU A 452 -26.45 41.95 -0.56
CA GLU A 452 -27.28 40.79 -0.92
C GLU A 452 -26.53 39.81 -1.81
N THR A 453 -25.94 40.31 -2.90
CA THR A 453 -25.14 39.52 -3.83
C THR A 453 -23.93 38.90 -3.13
N LEU A 454 -23.22 39.65 -2.28
CA LEU A 454 -22.09 39.12 -1.52
C LEU A 454 -22.50 37.99 -0.56
N THR A 455 -23.63 38.13 0.14
CA THR A 455 -24.14 37.07 1.02
C THR A 455 -24.56 35.81 0.26
N GLU A 456 -25.12 35.97 -0.94
CA GLU A 456 -25.44 34.84 -1.83
C GLU A 456 -24.17 34.17 -2.34
N LEU A 457 -23.19 34.93 -2.84
CA LEU A 457 -21.90 34.42 -3.28
C LEU A 457 -21.19 33.61 -2.18
N CYS A 458 -21.18 34.12 -0.94
CA CYS A 458 -20.60 33.40 0.18
C CYS A 458 -21.31 32.06 0.45
N THR A 459 -22.64 32.03 0.31
CA THR A 459 -23.45 30.81 0.50
C THR A 459 -23.19 29.81 -0.61
N ILE A 460 -23.10 30.27 -1.86
CA ILE A 460 -22.75 29.43 -3.02
C ILE A 460 -21.38 28.78 -2.81
N LEU A 461 -20.36 29.57 -2.47
CA LEU A 461 -19.00 29.05 -2.34
C LEU A 461 -18.86 28.09 -1.15
N LYS A 462 -19.37 28.45 0.04
CA LYS A 462 -19.27 27.62 1.24
C LYS A 462 -20.17 26.38 1.18
N VAL A 463 -21.46 26.58 0.95
CA VAL A 463 -22.46 25.51 1.07
C VAL A 463 -22.58 24.74 -0.22
N GLU A 464 -22.87 25.42 -1.34
CA GLU A 464 -23.12 24.70 -2.60
C GLU A 464 -21.84 24.07 -3.16
N MET A 465 -20.69 24.75 -3.14
CA MET A 465 -19.46 24.25 -3.77
C MET A 465 -18.61 23.40 -2.81
N ILE A 466 -18.20 23.94 -1.65
CA ILE A 466 -17.33 23.19 -0.73
C ILE A 466 -18.12 22.06 -0.03
N GLU A 467 -19.19 22.37 0.69
CA GLU A 467 -19.93 21.37 1.45
C GLU A 467 -20.65 20.38 0.51
N ASP A 468 -21.45 20.80 -0.46
CA ASP A 468 -22.26 19.87 -1.25
C ASP A 468 -21.52 19.15 -2.39
N ARG A 469 -20.48 19.75 -2.99
CA ARG A 469 -19.77 19.12 -4.14
C ARG A 469 -18.44 18.50 -3.76
N CYS A 470 -17.70 19.07 -2.81
CA CYS A 470 -16.39 18.54 -2.42
C CYS A 470 -16.48 17.49 -1.31
N SER A 471 -17.42 17.60 -0.36
CA SER A 471 -17.51 16.64 0.77
C SER A 471 -18.00 15.24 0.36
N THR A 472 -18.81 15.15 -0.70
CA THR A 472 -19.19 13.88 -1.30
C THR A 472 -18.19 13.52 -2.39
N LEU A 473 -17.20 12.70 -2.08
CA LEU A 473 -16.38 12.07 -3.12
C LEU A 473 -17.31 11.19 -3.98
N PRO A 474 -17.37 11.36 -5.32
CA PRO A 474 -18.20 10.52 -6.17
C PRO A 474 -17.85 9.06 -5.95
N SER A 475 -18.86 8.21 -5.81
CA SER A 475 -18.68 6.76 -5.58
C SER A 475 -17.76 6.09 -6.61
N ALA A 476 -17.61 6.67 -7.81
CA ALA A 476 -16.72 6.19 -8.87
C ALA A 476 -15.21 6.45 -8.60
N LEU A 477 -14.86 7.35 -7.68
CA LEU A 477 -13.48 7.67 -7.28
C LEU A 477 -13.14 7.13 -5.87
N ALA A 478 -14.15 6.67 -5.12
CA ALA A 478 -14.04 6.27 -3.71
C ALA A 478 -13.52 4.85 -3.48
N ASP A 479 -13.53 3.98 -4.50
CA ASP A 479 -13.21 2.54 -4.34
C ASP A 479 -11.72 2.24 -4.08
N GLU A 480 -10.82 3.22 -4.14
CA GLU A 480 -9.39 3.00 -3.96
C GLU A 480 -8.75 4.14 -3.17
N CYS A 481 -8.23 3.83 -1.97
CA CYS A 481 -7.54 4.75 -1.07
C CYS A 481 -6.35 5.44 -1.76
N THR A 482 -6.52 6.71 -2.13
CA THR A 482 -5.40 7.61 -2.44
C THR A 482 -4.89 8.25 -1.15
N SER A 483 -3.60 8.57 -1.09
CA SER A 483 -2.99 9.21 0.08
C SER A 483 -3.36 10.70 0.24
N PHE A 484 -4.01 11.28 -0.76
CA PHE A 484 -4.38 12.69 -0.86
C PHE A 484 -5.80 12.85 -1.42
N ASP A 485 -6.42 14.01 -1.19
CA ASP A 485 -7.73 14.39 -1.75
C ASP A 485 -7.54 15.16 -3.07
N PRO A 486 -8.04 14.66 -4.21
CA PRO A 486 -7.88 15.33 -5.51
C PRO A 486 -8.53 16.73 -5.57
N ARG A 487 -9.45 17.06 -4.66
CA ARG A 487 -10.13 18.36 -4.63
C ARG A 487 -9.54 19.35 -3.63
N SER A 488 -8.53 18.93 -2.87
CA SER A 488 -7.86 19.76 -1.85
C SER A 488 -7.39 21.11 -2.41
N GLY A 489 -6.78 21.12 -3.61
CA GLY A 489 -6.35 22.35 -4.27
C GLY A 489 -7.50 23.32 -4.60
N PHE A 490 -8.67 22.79 -5.01
CA PHE A 490 -9.85 23.61 -5.28
C PHE A 490 -10.42 24.20 -3.97
N ILE A 491 -10.55 23.37 -2.93
CA ILE A 491 -11.07 23.79 -1.62
C ILE A 491 -10.22 24.94 -1.07
N ARG A 492 -8.89 24.80 -1.07
CA ARG A 492 -7.96 25.84 -0.59
C ARG A 492 -8.19 27.19 -1.27
N VAL A 493 -8.27 27.19 -2.60
CA VAL A 493 -8.44 28.43 -3.38
C VAL A 493 -9.83 29.05 -3.18
N ILE A 494 -10.88 28.24 -3.07
CA ILE A 494 -12.23 28.76 -2.82
C ILE A 494 -12.37 29.25 -1.38
N GLU A 495 -11.72 28.62 -0.40
CA GLU A 495 -11.66 29.12 0.98
C GLU A 495 -10.97 30.49 1.05
N GLU A 496 -9.89 30.70 0.30
CA GLU A 496 -9.28 32.03 0.14
C GLU A 496 -10.27 33.05 -0.44
N LEU A 497 -11.01 32.69 -1.50
CA LEU A 497 -12.03 33.56 -2.10
C LEU A 497 -13.18 33.86 -1.14
N VAL A 498 -13.59 32.88 -0.34
CA VAL A 498 -14.59 33.04 0.71
C VAL A 498 -14.11 34.02 1.79
N GLY A 499 -12.82 34.00 2.11
CA GLY A 499 -12.18 35.01 2.96
C GLY A 499 -12.35 36.42 2.40
N ASP A 500 -12.02 36.63 1.11
CA ASP A 500 -12.20 37.92 0.43
C ASP A 500 -13.68 38.38 0.42
N VAL A 501 -14.61 37.45 0.20
CA VAL A 501 -16.06 37.75 0.26
C VAL A 501 -16.46 38.16 1.67
N ALA A 502 -15.99 37.46 2.71
CA ALA A 502 -16.30 37.76 4.10
C ALA A 502 -15.76 39.14 4.52
N GLU A 503 -14.51 39.47 4.17
CA GLU A 503 -13.94 40.81 4.40
C GLU A 503 -14.77 41.89 3.71
N ARG A 504 -15.19 41.64 2.47
CA ARG A 504 -16.03 42.58 1.73
C ARG A 504 -17.41 42.75 2.38
N ILE A 505 -18.03 41.67 2.86
CA ILE A 505 -19.29 41.71 3.60
C ILE A 505 -19.15 42.55 4.86
N VAL A 506 -18.07 42.36 5.64
CA VAL A 506 -17.79 43.14 6.86
C VAL A 506 -17.75 44.63 6.54
N TYR A 507 -16.98 45.02 5.51
CA TYR A 507 -16.90 46.42 5.08
C TYR A 507 -18.26 46.99 4.64
N ARG A 508 -18.98 46.28 3.76
CA ARG A 508 -20.29 46.75 3.26
C ARG A 508 -21.35 46.80 4.36
N THR A 509 -21.28 45.90 5.34
CA THR A 509 -22.18 45.89 6.50
C THR A 509 -21.93 47.09 7.41
N SER A 510 -20.66 47.39 7.69
CA SER A 510 -20.31 48.58 8.48
C SER A 510 -20.80 49.86 7.81
N LEU A 511 -20.58 49.99 6.49
CA LEU A 511 -21.08 51.12 5.71
C LEU A 511 -22.62 51.20 5.74
N TYR A 512 -23.30 50.06 5.53
CA TYR A 512 -24.77 49.98 5.61
C TYR A 512 -25.29 50.41 6.98
N GLY A 513 -24.64 49.99 8.07
CA GLY A 513 -25.00 50.43 9.41
C GLY A 513 -24.92 51.94 9.58
N GLN A 514 -23.85 52.56 9.06
CA GLN A 514 -23.67 54.01 9.13
C GLN A 514 -24.69 54.77 8.26
N THR A 515 -24.94 54.32 7.02
CA THR A 515 -25.79 55.06 6.07
C THR A 515 -27.28 54.82 6.29
N ASP A 516 -27.67 53.57 6.55
CA ASP A 516 -29.07 53.13 6.49
C ASP A 516 -29.72 52.91 7.86
N ILE A 517 -28.92 52.88 8.94
CA ILE A 517 -29.41 52.74 10.32
C ILE A 517 -29.09 54.01 11.10
N ALA A 518 -27.81 54.32 11.33
CA ALA A 518 -27.41 55.50 12.12
C ALA A 518 -27.76 56.82 11.43
N GLY A 519 -27.53 56.91 10.12
CA GLY A 519 -27.86 58.08 9.30
C GLY A 519 -29.31 58.19 8.84
N TYR A 520 -30.21 57.30 9.30
CA TYR A 520 -31.59 57.27 8.85
C TYR A 520 -32.37 58.51 9.32
N LYS A 521 -33.03 59.18 8.37
CA LYS A 521 -33.92 60.32 8.65
C LYS A 521 -35.37 59.85 8.64
N PRO A 522 -36.08 59.88 9.79
CA PRO A 522 -37.47 59.43 9.86
C PRO A 522 -38.39 60.29 8.99
N ALA A 523 -39.32 59.68 8.26
CA ALA A 523 -40.40 60.42 7.60
C ALA A 523 -41.50 60.76 8.60
N ALA A 524 -42.36 61.74 8.27
CA ALA A 524 -43.47 62.14 9.13
C ALA A 524 -44.41 60.97 9.49
N GLY A 525 -44.60 60.01 8.58
CA GLY A 525 -45.39 58.81 8.82
C GLY A 525 -44.71 57.77 9.73
N ASP A 526 -43.39 57.81 9.86
CA ASP A 526 -42.65 56.91 10.76
C ASP A 526 -42.72 57.37 12.22
N LEU A 527 -43.00 58.65 12.45
CA LEU A 527 -43.13 59.28 13.78
C LEU A 527 -44.59 59.50 14.20
N ALA A 528 -45.56 59.13 13.36
CA ALA A 528 -46.99 59.35 13.60
C ALA A 528 -47.56 58.38 14.65
N TYR A 529 -47.06 58.44 15.89
CA TYR A 529 -47.53 57.65 17.01
C TYR A 529 -48.36 58.52 17.99
N PRO A 530 -49.54 58.05 18.42
CA PRO A 530 -50.12 56.72 18.21
C PRO A 530 -50.99 56.60 16.94
N GLU A 531 -51.11 57.65 16.13
CA GLU A 531 -52.10 57.75 15.04
C GLU A 531 -51.97 56.62 14.01
N LYS A 532 -50.75 56.15 13.74
CA LYS A 532 -50.45 54.99 12.87
C LYS A 532 -51.04 53.69 13.42
N LEU A 533 -51.01 53.49 14.74
CA LEU A 533 -51.57 52.30 15.39
C LEU A 533 -53.09 52.36 15.46
N GLU A 534 -53.66 53.54 15.72
CA GLU A 534 -55.12 53.77 15.69
C GLU A 534 -55.68 53.51 14.29
N MET A 535 -55.03 54.04 13.26
CA MET A 535 -55.41 53.83 11.85
C MET A 535 -55.41 52.35 11.49
N MET A 536 -54.35 51.60 11.82
CA MET A 536 -54.27 50.17 11.54
C MET A 536 -55.34 49.37 12.28
N LYS A 537 -55.62 49.71 13.55
CA LYS A 537 -56.70 49.07 14.32
C LYS A 537 -58.08 49.35 13.73
N SER A 538 -58.33 50.56 13.22
CA SER A 538 -59.59 50.90 12.54
C SER A 538 -59.75 50.14 11.22
N ILE A 539 -58.68 50.00 10.43
CA ILE A 539 -58.67 49.19 9.21
C ILE A 539 -58.96 47.72 9.54
N GLU A 540 -58.29 47.15 10.56
CA GLU A 540 -58.57 45.78 11.01
C GLU A 540 -60.02 45.58 11.47
N MET A 541 -60.63 46.59 12.10
CA MET A 541 -62.05 46.55 12.49
C MET A 541 -62.99 46.63 11.28
N GLU A 542 -62.69 47.47 10.29
CA GLU A 542 -63.45 47.58 9.04
C GLU A 542 -63.34 46.33 8.19
N GLU A 543 -62.15 45.72 8.07
CA GLU A 543 -61.96 44.44 7.37
C GLU A 543 -62.69 43.28 8.05
N ARG A 544 -62.69 43.26 9.40
CA ARG A 544 -63.50 42.27 10.15
C ARG A 544 -64.99 42.50 9.96
N LYS A 545 -65.43 43.76 9.91
CA LYS A 545 -66.84 44.09 9.68
C LYS A 545 -67.27 43.71 8.27
N ASN A 546 -66.48 44.03 7.26
CA ASN A 546 -66.72 43.64 5.86
C ASN A 546 -66.75 42.12 5.69
N LYS A 547 -65.89 41.35 6.37
CA LYS A 547 -65.96 39.88 6.36
C LYS A 547 -67.23 39.33 7.02
N VAL A 548 -67.72 39.98 8.07
CA VAL A 548 -68.97 39.59 8.76
C VAL A 548 -70.21 39.96 7.94
N ASP A 549 -70.16 41.06 7.19
CA ASP A 549 -71.25 41.47 6.28
C ASP A 549 -71.28 40.59 5.00
N ASP A 550 -70.14 40.14 4.47
CA ASP A 550 -70.04 39.18 3.34
C ASP A 550 -70.59 37.79 3.71
N ASP A 551 -70.37 37.34 4.95
CA ASP A 551 -70.94 36.09 5.49
C ASP A 551 -72.46 36.20 5.81
N ALA A 552 -72.99 37.42 5.96
CA ALA A 552 -74.41 37.66 6.25
C ALA A 552 -75.28 37.78 4.98
N GLU A 553 -74.73 38.17 3.82
CA GLU A 553 -75.48 38.27 2.56
C GLU A 553 -75.55 36.97 1.75
N ASN A 554 -74.84 35.89 2.14
CA ASN A 554 -74.81 34.62 1.39
C ASN A 554 -75.33 33.39 2.17
N GLY A 555 -76.20 33.59 3.18
CA GLY A 555 -76.81 32.52 3.96
C GLY A 555 -78.14 32.01 3.42
N GLU A 556 -78.14 30.99 2.57
CA GLU A 556 -79.28 30.06 2.45
C GLU A 556 -79.23 29.01 3.59
N PRO A 557 -80.38 28.56 4.14
CA PRO A 557 -80.42 27.67 5.29
C PRO A 557 -80.42 26.18 4.91
N GLU A 558 -80.10 25.35 5.91
CA GLU A 558 -80.15 23.87 6.00
C GLU A 558 -78.83 23.12 5.71
N ASN A 559 -78.39 22.12 6.48
CA ASN A 559 -79.07 21.28 7.46
C ASN A 559 -78.09 20.65 8.47
N VAL A 560 -78.65 20.28 9.62
CA VAL A 560 -78.07 19.71 10.84
C VAL A 560 -77.16 18.50 10.61
N ARG A 561 -75.93 18.51 11.18
CA ARG A 561 -75.37 17.38 11.96
C ARG A 561 -74.51 17.87 13.14
N LYS A 562 -74.91 17.34 14.29
CA LYS A 562 -74.42 17.50 15.66
C LYS A 562 -73.11 16.74 15.80
N ASP A 563 -72.08 17.37 16.35
CA ASP A 563 -71.26 16.77 17.42
C ASP A 563 -70.49 17.86 18.17
N SER A 564 -70.63 17.80 19.49
CA SER A 564 -70.14 18.74 20.47
C SER A 564 -68.90 18.18 21.17
N SER A 565 -67.78 18.91 21.16
CA SER A 565 -66.97 19.09 22.37
C SER A 565 -65.92 20.23 22.23
N SER A 566 -66.23 21.32 22.93
CA SER A 566 -65.34 22.21 23.70
C SER A 566 -64.22 23.03 23.03
N SER A 567 -64.52 24.33 22.97
CA SER A 567 -63.64 25.47 23.32
C SER A 567 -62.56 25.90 22.33
N ALA A 568 -62.98 26.39 21.16
CA ALA A 568 -62.21 27.39 20.43
C ALA A 568 -62.81 28.78 20.68
N ARG A 569 -62.05 29.65 21.35
CA ARG A 569 -62.26 31.10 21.31
C ARG A 569 -62.31 31.55 19.84
N PRO A 570 -62.98 32.66 19.48
CA PRO A 570 -62.88 33.18 18.11
C PRO A 570 -61.42 33.59 17.90
N CYS A 571 -60.65 32.76 17.19
CA CYS A 571 -59.27 33.06 16.83
C CYS A 571 -59.31 34.25 15.87
N ALA A 572 -58.82 35.39 16.34
CA ALA A 572 -58.43 36.49 15.48
C ALA A 572 -57.58 35.92 14.33
N ALA A 573 -58.00 36.13 13.09
CA ALA A 573 -57.19 35.78 11.94
C ALA A 573 -55.77 36.34 12.15
N PRO A 574 -54.71 35.52 11.99
CA PRO A 574 -53.35 35.99 12.18
C PRO A 574 -53.08 37.10 11.15
N ILE A 575 -52.65 38.27 11.65
CA ILE A 575 -52.09 39.34 10.82
C ILE A 575 -51.03 38.69 9.93
N SER A 576 -51.12 38.90 8.61
CA SER A 576 -50.11 38.40 7.68
C SER A 576 -48.72 38.85 8.15
N ALA A 577 -47.72 37.96 8.12
CA ALA A 577 -46.36 38.32 8.52
C ALA A 577 -45.81 39.55 7.78
N VAL A 578 -46.33 39.79 6.57
CA VAL A 578 -46.02 40.98 5.74
C VAL A 578 -46.55 42.27 6.38
N ASP A 579 -47.76 42.25 6.95
CA ASP A 579 -48.37 43.42 7.61
C ASP A 579 -47.69 43.72 8.95
N LEU A 580 -47.23 42.68 9.67
CA LEU A 580 -46.52 42.85 10.94
C LEU A 580 -45.17 43.54 10.78
N HIS A 581 -44.45 43.29 9.68
CA HIS A 581 -43.17 43.95 9.38
C HIS A 581 -43.34 45.39 8.87
N CYS A 582 -44.52 45.74 8.34
CA CYS A 582 -44.87 47.12 7.96
C CYS A 582 -45.12 48.02 9.19
N LEU A 583 -45.44 47.41 10.33
CA LEU A 583 -45.58 48.06 11.63
C LEU A 583 -44.24 48.33 12.34
N TRP A 584 -43.15 47.74 11.87
CA TRP A 584 -41.84 47.93 12.47
C TRP A 584 -41.25 49.26 12.04
N TYR A 585 -40.59 49.93 12.97
CA TYR A 585 -39.78 51.09 12.64
C TYR A 585 -38.70 50.72 11.60
N PRO A 586 -38.46 51.54 10.56
CA PRO A 586 -37.62 51.15 9.42
C PRO A 586 -36.22 50.68 9.79
N THR A 587 -35.55 51.30 10.77
CA THR A 587 -34.20 50.89 11.18
C THR A 587 -34.18 49.54 11.90
N VAL A 588 -35.24 49.18 12.64
CA VAL A 588 -35.41 47.86 13.26
C VAL A 588 -35.55 46.78 12.19
N ARG A 589 -36.41 47.03 11.18
CA ARG A 589 -36.58 46.10 10.05
C ARG A 589 -35.28 45.89 9.28
N ARG A 590 -34.59 46.98 8.93
CA ARG A 590 -33.29 46.97 8.24
C ARG A 590 -32.25 46.15 9.01
N THR A 591 -32.15 46.39 10.32
CA THR A 591 -31.21 45.69 11.21
C THR A 591 -31.49 44.19 11.25
N ILE A 592 -32.73 43.78 11.53
CA ILE A 592 -33.08 42.35 11.66
C ILE A 592 -32.88 41.61 10.34
N MET A 593 -33.30 42.21 9.22
CA MET A 593 -33.10 41.60 7.89
C MET A 593 -31.61 41.45 7.55
N CYS A 594 -30.78 42.41 7.93
CA CYS A 594 -29.33 42.35 7.74
C CYS A 594 -28.72 41.21 8.60
N LEU A 595 -29.04 41.16 9.89
CA LEU A 595 -28.55 40.11 10.80
C LEU A 595 -28.91 38.69 10.35
N ALA A 596 -30.14 38.50 9.87
CA ALA A 596 -30.60 37.20 9.36
C ALA A 596 -29.78 36.69 8.18
N LYS A 597 -29.31 37.59 7.30
CA LYS A 597 -28.45 37.23 6.17
C LYS A 597 -27.02 36.96 6.61
N LEU A 598 -26.45 37.81 7.48
CA LEU A 598 -25.07 37.69 7.94
C LEU A 598 -24.81 36.42 8.75
N TYR A 599 -25.78 35.98 9.56
CA TYR A 599 -25.64 34.81 10.41
C TYR A 599 -25.34 33.51 9.64
N ARG A 600 -25.78 33.41 8.38
CA ARG A 600 -25.61 32.19 7.57
C ARG A 600 -24.26 32.10 6.85
N CYS A 601 -23.59 33.23 6.63
CA CYS A 601 -22.41 33.28 5.77
C CYS A 601 -21.10 33.62 6.53
N LEU A 602 -21.20 34.25 7.71
CA LEU A 602 -20.05 34.66 8.50
C LEU A 602 -19.80 33.72 9.69
N ASP A 603 -18.54 33.65 10.11
CA ASP A 603 -18.16 32.92 11.31
C ASP A 603 -18.73 33.60 12.56
N VAL A 604 -19.00 32.80 13.59
CA VAL A 604 -19.71 33.23 14.80
C VAL A 604 -19.09 34.48 15.43
N ALA A 605 -17.76 34.53 15.55
CA ALA A 605 -17.06 35.67 16.15
C ALA A 605 -17.21 36.96 15.32
N VAL A 606 -17.03 36.87 13.99
CA VAL A 606 -17.17 38.02 13.09
C VAL A 606 -18.61 38.52 13.08
N PHE A 607 -19.58 37.60 12.98
CA PHE A 607 -21.00 37.93 13.05
C PHE A 607 -21.36 38.65 14.36
N GLN A 608 -20.88 38.19 15.51
CA GLN A 608 -21.18 38.81 16.80
C GLN A 608 -20.69 40.25 16.90
N SER A 609 -19.48 40.53 16.38
CA SER A 609 -18.94 41.89 16.36
C SER A 609 -19.83 42.83 15.53
N LEU A 610 -20.17 42.43 14.29
CA LEU A 610 -21.06 43.20 13.42
C LEU A 610 -22.47 43.35 14.01
N ALA A 611 -22.99 42.30 14.63
CA ALA A 611 -24.31 42.31 15.23
C ALA A 611 -24.38 43.32 16.39
N ARG A 612 -23.34 43.38 17.21
CA ARG A 612 -23.24 44.36 18.30
C ARG A 612 -23.28 45.79 17.76
N ASP A 613 -22.52 46.08 16.72
CA ASP A 613 -22.45 47.42 16.13
C ASP A 613 -23.80 47.82 15.52
N LEU A 614 -24.40 46.94 14.70
CA LEU A 614 -25.71 47.18 14.08
C LEU A 614 -26.83 47.38 15.11
N LEU A 615 -26.84 46.57 16.18
CA LEU A 615 -27.83 46.69 17.25
C LEU A 615 -27.66 47.98 18.05
N THR A 616 -26.42 48.40 18.30
CA THR A 616 -26.12 49.67 18.99
C THR A 616 -26.64 50.84 18.15
N MET A 617 -26.29 50.90 16.86
CA MET A 617 -26.78 51.93 15.94
C MET A 617 -28.32 51.92 15.82
N CYS A 618 -28.95 50.76 15.89
CA CYS A 618 -30.41 50.64 15.87
C CYS A 618 -31.06 51.19 17.16
N CYS A 619 -30.49 50.91 18.33
CA CYS A 619 -30.94 51.46 19.60
C CYS A 619 -30.83 53.00 19.61
N ASP A 620 -29.69 53.55 19.19
CA ASP A 620 -29.48 55.01 19.12
C ASP A 620 -30.51 55.67 18.17
N SER A 621 -30.79 55.02 17.03
CA SER A 621 -31.82 55.46 16.09
C SER A 621 -33.22 55.47 16.71
N LEU A 622 -33.56 54.45 17.52
CA LEU A 622 -34.84 54.37 18.23
C LEU A 622 -34.97 55.45 19.31
N GLU A 623 -33.89 55.73 20.06
CA GLU A 623 -33.87 56.79 21.06
C GLU A 623 -34.04 58.18 20.43
N ALA A 624 -33.39 58.42 19.28
CA ALA A 624 -33.56 59.63 18.50
C ALA A 624 -35.00 59.79 17.99
N ALA A 625 -35.62 58.71 17.49
CA ALA A 625 -37.01 58.72 17.06
C ALA A 625 -37.99 58.98 18.22
N ALA A 626 -37.78 58.32 19.37
CA ALA A 626 -38.58 58.55 20.57
C ALA A 626 -38.50 60.01 21.04
N SER A 627 -37.30 60.60 21.02
CA SER A 627 -37.09 62.02 21.35
C SER A 627 -37.89 62.93 20.41
N GLN A 628 -37.92 62.65 19.11
CA GLN A 628 -38.69 63.43 18.12
C GLN A 628 -40.21 63.26 18.31
N ILE A 629 -40.70 62.07 18.66
CA ILE A 629 -42.12 61.83 18.97
C ILE A 629 -42.53 62.65 20.21
N SER A 630 -41.70 62.64 21.26
CA SER A 630 -41.98 63.39 22.50
C SER A 630 -42.02 64.91 22.29
N ALA A 631 -41.26 65.42 21.32
CA ALA A 631 -41.21 66.84 20.96
C ALA A 631 -42.34 67.30 20.04
N THR A 632 -43.16 66.38 19.51
CA THR A 632 -44.24 66.70 18.58
C THR A 632 -45.45 67.31 19.31
N PRO A 633 -46.02 68.45 18.86
CA PRO A 633 -47.14 69.10 19.54
C PRO A 633 -48.41 68.23 19.54
N SER A 634 -49.03 68.07 20.71
CA SER A 634 -50.29 67.31 20.85
C SER A 634 -51.46 68.06 20.21
N LYS A 635 -52.16 67.41 19.28
CA LYS A 635 -53.36 67.95 18.60
C LYS A 635 -54.68 67.68 19.35
N LYS A 636 -54.69 66.83 20.40
CA LYS A 636 -55.90 66.46 21.14
C LYS A 636 -55.84 66.97 22.59
N THR A 637 -56.75 67.90 22.95
CA THR A 637 -56.86 68.57 24.27
C THR A 637 -57.40 67.66 25.40
N GLY A 638 -57.16 66.34 25.34
CA GLY A 638 -57.66 65.39 26.34
C GLY A 638 -57.12 63.97 26.24
N GLY A 639 -56.03 63.75 25.51
CA GLY A 639 -55.37 62.44 25.35
C GLY A 639 -54.05 62.35 26.12
N HIS A 640 -53.55 61.12 26.29
CA HIS A 640 -52.26 60.76 26.91
C HIS A 640 -51.11 61.68 26.49
N THR A 641 -50.13 61.90 27.38
CA THR A 641 -48.96 62.74 27.12
C THR A 641 -48.11 62.16 25.99
N LYS A 642 -47.68 62.96 25.01
CA LYS A 642 -46.79 62.54 23.91
C LYS A 642 -45.46 61.90 24.40
N THR A 643 -45.04 62.21 25.62
CA THR A 643 -43.93 61.53 26.32
C THR A 643 -44.20 60.05 26.54
N LEU A 644 -45.42 59.70 26.98
CA LEU A 644 -45.84 58.31 27.19
C LEU A 644 -45.95 57.56 25.86
N ASP A 645 -46.42 58.22 24.79
CA ASP A 645 -46.44 57.63 23.44
C ASP A 645 -45.02 57.31 22.94
N ALA A 646 -44.03 58.17 23.24
CA ALA A 646 -42.63 57.95 22.90
C ALA A 646 -42.00 56.79 23.68
N GLU A 647 -42.29 56.67 24.99
CA GLU A 647 -41.82 55.55 25.82
C GLU A 647 -42.42 54.22 25.35
N LEU A 648 -43.74 54.19 25.07
CA LEU A 648 -44.40 52.99 24.54
C LEU A 648 -43.88 52.60 23.15
N PHE A 649 -43.58 53.59 22.30
CA PHE A 649 -42.90 53.36 21.02
C PHE A 649 -41.55 52.67 21.24
N LEU A 650 -40.72 53.18 22.13
CA LEU A 650 -39.38 52.64 22.41
C LEU A 650 -39.47 51.21 22.97
N VAL A 651 -40.32 50.98 23.98
CA VAL A 651 -40.52 49.66 24.59
C VAL A 651 -41.00 48.65 23.55
N LYS A 652 -41.99 49.00 22.71
CA LYS A 652 -42.49 48.11 21.66
C LYS A 652 -41.36 47.66 20.73
N HIS A 653 -40.55 48.60 20.24
CA HIS A 653 -39.51 48.29 19.25
C HIS A 653 -38.29 47.59 19.87
N LEU A 654 -37.93 47.87 21.12
CA LEU A 654 -36.90 47.13 21.84
C LEU A 654 -37.34 45.69 22.16
N LEU A 655 -38.62 45.47 22.47
CA LEU A 655 -39.16 44.11 22.64
C LEU A 655 -39.11 43.32 21.33
N ILE A 656 -39.47 43.94 20.21
CA ILE A 656 -39.32 43.33 18.87
C ILE A 656 -37.85 42.98 18.61
N LEU A 657 -36.94 43.94 18.80
CA LEU A 657 -35.51 43.74 18.57
C LEU A 657 -34.94 42.62 19.45
N ARG A 658 -35.35 42.56 20.72
CA ARG A 658 -34.97 41.49 21.64
C ARG A 658 -35.46 40.14 21.14
N GLU A 659 -36.75 40.02 20.82
CA GLU A 659 -37.36 38.75 20.39
C GLU A 659 -36.67 38.21 19.12
N GLN A 660 -36.46 39.08 18.14
CA GLN A 660 -35.86 38.71 16.84
C GLN A 660 -34.36 38.40 16.93
N THR A 661 -33.69 38.79 18.03
CA THR A 661 -32.26 38.49 18.25
C THR A 661 -32.00 37.31 19.18
N ILE A 662 -33.04 36.70 19.78
CA ILE A 662 -32.91 35.50 20.61
C ILE A 662 -32.21 34.33 19.89
N PRO A 663 -32.54 33.99 18.61
CA PRO A 663 -31.92 32.86 17.92
C PRO A 663 -30.39 32.97 17.84
N TYR A 664 -29.88 34.20 17.73
CA TYR A 664 -28.45 34.47 17.59
C TYR A 664 -27.68 34.32 18.91
N LYS A 665 -28.36 34.30 20.06
CA LYS A 665 -27.73 34.10 21.38
C LYS A 665 -27.37 32.65 21.66
N GLN A 666 -28.09 31.69 21.08
CA GLN A 666 -27.84 30.26 21.30
C GLN A 666 -26.58 29.75 20.60
N GLY A 667 -26.19 30.37 19.47
CA GLY A 667 -24.93 30.07 18.78
C GLY A 667 -23.68 30.43 19.60
N SER A 668 -23.77 31.40 20.50
CA SER A 668 -22.66 31.86 21.34
C SER A 668 -22.22 30.83 22.39
N TYR A 669 -23.16 30.01 22.89
CA TYR A 669 -22.88 29.04 23.95
C TYR A 669 -22.30 27.72 23.41
N ARG A 670 -22.34 27.47 22.10
CA ARG A 670 -21.69 26.27 21.51
C ARG A 670 -20.20 26.48 21.24
N SER A 671 -19.76 27.71 21.00
CA SER A 671 -18.34 28.05 20.82
C SER A 671 -17.57 28.18 22.13
N ASP A 672 -18.24 28.49 23.26
CA ASP A 672 -17.58 28.71 24.56
C ASP A 672 -17.50 27.46 25.46
N ILE A 673 -18.01 26.30 25.03
CA ILE A 673 -17.88 25.03 25.79
C ILE A 673 -16.54 24.30 25.46
N GLY A 674 -15.66 24.92 24.65
CA GLY A 674 -14.41 24.33 24.17
C GLY A 674 -13.12 24.70 24.94
N PHE A 675 -13.18 25.36 26.10
CA PHE A 675 -11.98 25.63 26.90
C PHE A 675 -12.22 25.26 28.37
N PRO A 676 -11.57 24.19 28.90
CA PRO A 676 -11.52 23.98 30.32
C PRO A 676 -10.51 24.97 30.92
N THR A 677 -10.98 25.83 31.80
CA THR A 677 -10.14 26.49 32.79
C THR A 677 -9.55 25.42 33.72
N VAL A 678 -8.22 25.26 33.62
CA VAL A 678 -7.27 24.57 34.50
C VAL A 678 -7.41 23.05 34.60
#